data_AF-A0A6M4PIA6-F1
#
_entry.id   AF-A0A6M4PIA6-F1
#
_cell.length_a   1.000
_cell.length_b   1.000
_cell.length_c   1.000
_cell.angle_alpha   90.00
_cell.angle_beta   90.00
_cell.angle_gamma   90.00
#
_symmetry.space_group_name_H-M   'P 1'
#
loop_
_entity.id
_entity.type
_entity.pdbx_description
1 polymer ?
#
loop_
_entity_poly.entity_id
_entity_poly.type
_entity_poly.pdbx_seq_one_letter_code
_entity_poly.pdbx_strand_id
1 'polypeptide(L)'
;MAAAEPSLPFDFLRTVVAQASQDSPPTRMAIEAIRTAPQGEDRDSLLMALLTGPLAQSAPEWLLAMAVESDLNREPRPYMTTDHMQLTRVSLSHAACSDDYRAQYLRECTDARLGALGRREGGEALIRAVVAELHRRSPTGVTITPELLTAPTPAQVVLGESGLHENVFGAALDCLPCQPAKHDGEEDVEAWMERHRAASDAWDSMWTGVLRTQAGHHRRLLAWSAQRTATDRVVREHLLGSLPWLVEPALLEEVATRHLESFARAVLVTRISRSCRDGLTPMQARERYADELTAASQEERDYVERFLDEEMQSGYVQSMACRSAVAWVERAGKQTWRFLLNPGEAQHFGRPREWLASQDLLAALGTRFAAISLTALGLWEPDTDSRYPVVRDLGWLQAMLVHLPEIPDEARQKARLVVQETRRALSTWSRTHDYSPSHSAWEESRRAKEQINTIMPLVTDPAPALLGRRTTSLGAPQDVGFKKLADADEDVVVAYLDRHTGNDTLVEEALLSFATRSYRKSLTFDDVLARHSAPQQALLDLTLHLRRRLGGGPDLRRSWVEIMLARPECPTELLRLLPAWSALKARGQRYDTTHPAVAAYVTEVLRDSDAAWQRFAASPMSYAGPGAWYRLGDLLDTAVEGTAWPTPPPGR
;
A
#
# COMPACT_ATOMS: atom_id res chain seq x y z
N MET A 1 46.29 -24.61 -3.47
CA MET A 1 45.89 -23.97 -4.73
C MET A 1 44.45 -23.53 -4.58
N ALA A 2 44.14 -22.27 -4.89
CA ALA A 2 42.78 -21.81 -5.14
C ALA A 2 42.77 -21.22 -6.56
N ALA A 3 41.87 -21.70 -7.39
CA ALA A 3 41.67 -21.29 -8.78
C ALA A 3 40.17 -21.46 -9.10
N ALA A 4 39.67 -20.66 -10.04
CA ALA A 4 38.38 -19.96 -9.88
C ALA A 4 38.46 -18.89 -8.75
N GLU A 5 37.87 -17.71 -8.90
CA GLU A 5 36.87 -17.27 -9.90
C GLU A 5 37.44 -16.24 -10.90
N PRO A 6 37.29 -16.49 -12.21
CA PRO A 6 37.18 -15.43 -13.21
C PRO A 6 35.80 -15.52 -13.90
N SER A 7 34.76 -15.10 -13.19
CA SER A 7 33.39 -15.02 -13.70
C SER A 7 33.00 -13.55 -13.93
N LEU A 8 32.26 -13.30 -15.01
CA LEU A 8 31.65 -11.99 -15.25
C LEU A 8 30.61 -11.69 -14.14
N PRO A 9 30.46 -10.43 -13.68
CA PRO A 9 29.47 -10.07 -12.66
C PRO A 9 28.03 -10.47 -13.04
N PHE A 10 27.25 -10.96 -12.08
CA PHE A 10 25.83 -11.32 -12.29
C PHE A 10 24.98 -10.15 -12.81
N ASP A 11 25.19 -8.93 -12.29
CA ASP A 11 24.52 -7.71 -12.78
C ASP A 11 24.82 -7.43 -14.25
N PHE A 12 26.04 -7.76 -14.70
CA PHE A 12 26.48 -7.57 -16.08
C PHE A 12 25.90 -8.66 -16.99
N LEU A 13 26.05 -9.93 -16.60
CA LEU A 13 25.46 -11.07 -17.29
C LEU A 13 23.95 -10.85 -17.50
N ARG A 14 23.24 -10.36 -16.47
CA ARG A 14 21.82 -10.00 -16.54
C ARG A 14 21.54 -8.89 -17.55
N THR A 15 22.31 -7.78 -17.55
CA THR A 15 22.07 -6.69 -18.51
C THR A 15 22.27 -7.17 -19.96
N VAL A 16 23.29 -7.98 -20.26
CA VAL A 16 23.49 -8.49 -21.62
C VAL A 16 22.46 -9.57 -21.98
N VAL A 17 22.10 -10.47 -21.06
CA VAL A 17 21.04 -11.48 -21.23
C VAL A 17 19.69 -10.85 -21.56
N ALA A 18 19.34 -9.72 -20.95
CA ALA A 18 18.07 -9.03 -21.20
C ALA A 18 17.90 -8.49 -22.63
N GLN A 19 18.96 -8.49 -23.45
CA GLN A 19 18.95 -8.10 -24.86
C GLN A 19 19.46 -9.23 -25.80
N ALA A 20 19.77 -10.39 -25.23
CA ALA A 20 20.39 -11.50 -25.94
C ALA A 20 19.39 -12.39 -26.67
N SER A 21 19.86 -13.12 -27.70
CA SER A 21 19.12 -14.23 -28.31
C SER A 21 19.35 -15.54 -27.55
N GLN A 22 18.47 -16.53 -27.75
CA GLN A 22 18.50 -17.84 -27.09
C GLN A 22 19.86 -18.56 -27.20
N ASP A 23 20.46 -18.59 -28.39
CA ASP A 23 21.69 -19.36 -28.66
C ASP A 23 22.99 -18.53 -28.52
N SER A 24 22.88 -17.24 -28.19
CA SER A 24 24.03 -16.33 -28.09
C SER A 24 25.03 -16.73 -26.98
N PRO A 25 26.31 -16.29 -27.07
CA PRO A 25 27.30 -16.56 -26.03
C PRO A 25 26.88 -16.08 -24.63
N PRO A 26 26.32 -14.86 -24.44
CA PRO A 26 25.87 -14.40 -23.12
C PRO A 26 24.81 -15.30 -22.47
N THR A 27 23.81 -15.77 -23.23
CA THR A 27 22.77 -16.67 -22.72
C THR A 27 23.37 -18.00 -22.25
N ARG A 28 24.28 -18.59 -23.04
CA ARG A 28 24.97 -19.84 -22.68
C ARG A 28 25.89 -19.66 -21.46
N MET A 29 26.57 -18.53 -21.33
CA MET A 29 27.39 -18.21 -20.14
C MET A 29 26.55 -18.00 -18.88
N ALA A 30 25.39 -17.35 -18.99
CA ALA A 30 24.47 -17.15 -17.86
C ALA A 30 23.87 -18.47 -17.36
N ILE A 31 23.52 -19.39 -18.26
CA ILE A 31 23.06 -20.74 -17.92
C ILE A 31 24.14 -21.50 -17.13
N GLU A 32 25.41 -21.40 -17.53
CA GLU A 32 26.51 -22.10 -16.83
C GLU A 32 26.89 -21.42 -15.50
N ALA A 33 26.81 -20.09 -15.42
CA ALA A 33 26.95 -19.35 -14.17
C ALA A 33 25.89 -19.78 -13.14
N ILE A 34 24.63 -19.95 -13.54
CA ILE A 34 23.55 -20.41 -12.65
C ILE A 34 23.79 -21.84 -12.12
N ARG A 35 24.29 -22.75 -12.97
CA ARG A 35 24.60 -24.13 -12.58
C ARG A 35 25.71 -24.24 -11.55
N THR A 36 26.67 -23.32 -11.59
CA THR A 36 27.85 -23.30 -10.73
C THR A 36 27.67 -22.43 -9.49
N ALA A 37 26.71 -21.51 -9.51
CA ALA A 37 26.44 -20.58 -8.40
C ALA A 37 25.74 -21.25 -7.21
N PRO A 38 26.13 -20.90 -5.96
CA PRO A 38 25.31 -21.21 -4.80
C PRO A 38 23.96 -20.50 -4.89
N GLN A 39 22.96 -20.99 -4.14
CA GLN A 39 21.66 -20.33 -4.05
C GLN A 39 21.81 -18.95 -3.38
N GLY A 40 21.20 -17.93 -3.98
CA GLY A 40 21.31 -16.56 -3.51
C GLY A 40 20.78 -15.54 -4.53
N GLU A 41 20.68 -14.29 -4.09
CA GLU A 41 20.01 -13.19 -4.79
C GLU A 41 20.56 -12.93 -6.21
N ASP A 42 21.88 -13.11 -6.41
CA ASP A 42 22.56 -13.03 -7.71
C ASP A 42 22.11 -14.13 -8.69
N ARG A 43 22.02 -15.39 -8.22
CA ARG A 43 21.57 -16.54 -9.02
C ARG A 43 20.10 -16.41 -9.38
N ASP A 44 19.28 -16.08 -8.38
CA ASP A 44 17.83 -15.93 -8.50
C ASP A 44 17.46 -14.80 -9.48
N SER A 45 18.22 -13.70 -9.44
CA SER A 45 18.07 -12.59 -10.38
C SER A 45 18.44 -12.93 -11.82
N LEU A 46 19.46 -13.78 -12.03
CA LEU A 46 19.87 -14.21 -13.36
C LEU A 46 18.93 -15.31 -13.93
N LEU A 47 18.40 -16.19 -13.06
CA LEU A 47 17.31 -17.11 -13.37
C LEU A 47 16.08 -16.34 -13.90
N MET A 48 15.68 -15.29 -13.19
CA MET A 48 14.57 -14.41 -13.61
C MET A 48 14.85 -13.81 -14.99
N ALA A 49 16.03 -13.21 -15.19
CA ALA A 49 16.40 -12.56 -16.45
C ALA A 49 16.39 -13.50 -17.67
N LEU A 50 16.83 -14.75 -17.51
CA LEU A 50 16.73 -15.78 -18.55
C LEU A 50 15.26 -16.12 -18.87
N LEU A 51 14.46 -16.40 -17.83
CA LEU A 51 13.07 -16.86 -17.96
C LEU A 51 12.11 -15.77 -18.46
N THR A 52 12.41 -14.49 -18.24
CA THR A 52 11.65 -13.35 -18.81
C THR A 52 12.24 -12.82 -20.13
N GLY A 53 13.42 -13.29 -20.53
CA GLY A 53 14.16 -12.83 -21.70
C GLY A 53 14.37 -13.94 -22.74
N PRO A 54 15.62 -14.35 -23.02
CA PRO A 54 15.95 -15.23 -24.16
C PRO A 54 15.34 -16.64 -24.08
N LEU A 55 14.88 -17.09 -22.91
CA LEU A 55 14.25 -18.41 -22.74
C LEU A 55 12.72 -18.32 -22.52
N ALA A 56 12.10 -17.14 -22.63
CA ALA A 56 10.70 -16.90 -22.25
C ALA A 56 9.65 -17.72 -23.06
N GLN A 57 10.03 -18.30 -24.20
CA GLN A 57 9.19 -19.22 -24.98
C GLN A 57 9.61 -20.69 -24.85
N SER A 58 10.88 -20.94 -24.50
CA SER A 58 11.48 -22.28 -24.48
C SER A 58 12.59 -22.34 -23.43
N ALA A 59 12.26 -22.89 -22.26
CA ALA A 59 13.18 -23.13 -21.15
C ALA A 59 13.22 -24.64 -20.84
N PRO A 60 14.39 -25.22 -20.52
CA PRO A 60 14.47 -26.62 -20.16
C PRO A 60 13.88 -26.86 -18.76
N GLU A 61 13.23 -28.01 -18.56
CA GLU A 61 12.50 -28.37 -17.34
C GLU A 61 13.32 -28.16 -16.05
N TRP A 62 14.60 -28.54 -16.05
CA TRP A 62 15.50 -28.37 -14.90
C TRP A 62 15.67 -26.90 -14.46
N LEU A 63 15.57 -25.94 -15.39
CA LEU A 63 15.70 -24.52 -15.09
C LEU A 63 14.42 -23.97 -14.44
N LEU A 64 13.25 -24.45 -14.90
CA LEU A 64 11.96 -24.15 -14.30
C LEU A 64 11.86 -24.76 -12.88
N ALA A 65 12.29 -26.01 -12.71
CA ALA A 65 12.36 -26.66 -11.41
C ALA A 65 13.33 -25.93 -10.44
N MET A 66 14.53 -25.58 -10.89
CA MET A 66 15.50 -24.83 -10.08
C MET A 66 14.97 -23.46 -9.62
N ALA A 67 14.23 -22.76 -10.48
CA ALA A 67 13.61 -21.49 -10.14
C ALA A 67 12.49 -21.64 -9.09
N VAL A 68 11.71 -22.73 -9.15
CA VAL A 68 10.72 -23.10 -8.13
C VAL A 68 11.41 -23.46 -6.80
N GLU A 69 12.48 -24.25 -6.83
CA GLU A 69 13.29 -24.61 -5.65
C GLU A 69 13.95 -23.40 -4.98
N SER A 70 14.38 -22.40 -5.77
CA SER A 70 14.99 -21.16 -5.27
C SER A 70 14.05 -20.37 -4.35
N ASP A 71 12.75 -20.27 -4.67
CA ASP A 71 11.77 -19.67 -3.77
C ASP A 71 11.42 -20.59 -2.59
N LEU A 72 11.26 -21.91 -2.83
CA LEU A 72 10.88 -22.89 -1.80
C LEU A 72 11.86 -22.93 -0.63
N ASN A 73 13.17 -22.88 -0.92
CA ASN A 73 14.26 -22.98 0.06
C ASN A 73 14.64 -21.63 0.69
N ARG A 74 13.98 -20.53 0.32
CA ARG A 74 14.30 -19.18 0.80
C ARG A 74 13.71 -18.94 2.19
N GLU A 75 14.56 -18.63 3.17
CA GLU A 75 14.09 -18.34 4.54
C GLU A 75 13.07 -17.18 4.56
N PRO A 76 11.97 -17.30 5.32
CA PRO A 76 10.96 -16.25 5.43
C PRO A 76 11.52 -15.06 6.22
N ARG A 77 12.06 -14.07 5.51
CA ARG A 77 12.50 -12.79 6.10
C ARG A 77 11.31 -12.14 6.84
N PRO A 78 11.43 -11.80 8.13
CA PRO A 78 10.34 -11.13 8.85
C PRO A 78 10.04 -9.77 8.21
N TYR A 79 8.77 -9.36 8.29
CA TYR A 79 8.23 -8.07 7.81
C TYR A 79 8.10 -7.87 6.29
N MET A 80 8.33 -8.89 5.44
CA MET A 80 8.19 -8.80 3.97
C MET A 80 7.24 -9.88 3.41
N THR A 81 5.95 -9.83 3.76
CA THR A 81 4.99 -10.92 3.46
C THR A 81 4.72 -11.15 1.97
N THR A 82 5.01 -10.20 1.09
CA THR A 82 4.46 -10.21 -0.28
C THR A 82 5.37 -10.79 -1.36
N ASP A 83 6.70 -10.91 -1.17
CA ASP A 83 7.63 -11.04 -2.32
C ASP A 83 8.24 -12.44 -2.55
N HIS A 84 7.70 -13.46 -1.88
CA HIS A 84 8.34 -14.78 -1.72
C HIS A 84 8.20 -15.79 -2.88
N MET A 85 7.43 -15.50 -3.94
CA MET A 85 7.04 -16.51 -4.95
C MET A 85 7.26 -16.05 -6.41
N GLN A 86 8.13 -15.06 -6.66
CA GLN A 86 8.27 -14.47 -8.01
C GLN A 86 8.81 -15.47 -9.05
N LEU A 87 9.86 -16.24 -8.73
CA LEU A 87 10.47 -17.19 -9.65
C LEU A 87 9.55 -18.39 -9.92
N THR A 88 8.90 -18.89 -8.87
CA THR A 88 7.88 -19.94 -8.95
C THR A 88 6.74 -19.49 -9.86
N ARG A 89 6.22 -18.28 -9.67
CA ARG A 89 5.12 -17.73 -10.48
C ARG A 89 5.49 -17.63 -11.95
N VAL A 90 6.68 -17.12 -12.27
CA VAL A 90 7.17 -17.05 -13.66
C VAL A 90 7.34 -18.45 -14.24
N SER A 91 7.95 -19.38 -13.49
CA SER A 91 8.22 -20.74 -13.95
C SER A 91 6.95 -21.57 -14.18
N LEU A 92 5.96 -21.45 -13.29
CA LEU A 92 4.65 -22.12 -13.46
C LEU A 92 3.77 -21.44 -14.52
N SER A 93 3.98 -20.15 -14.81
CA SER A 93 3.33 -19.42 -15.91
C SER A 93 4.00 -19.66 -17.28
N HIS A 94 5.19 -20.26 -17.30
CA HIS A 94 6.03 -20.39 -18.49
C HIS A 94 5.40 -21.32 -19.54
N ALA A 95 5.57 -21.00 -20.83
CA ALA A 95 4.97 -21.75 -21.93
C ALA A 95 5.48 -23.21 -22.04
N ALA A 96 6.70 -23.48 -21.60
CA ALA A 96 7.28 -24.82 -21.55
C ALA A 96 6.97 -25.59 -20.25
N CYS A 97 6.22 -24.99 -19.31
CA CYS A 97 5.81 -25.65 -18.07
C CYS A 97 4.56 -26.50 -18.28
N SER A 98 4.67 -27.82 -18.06
CA SER A 98 3.59 -28.76 -18.30
C SER A 98 2.43 -28.59 -17.32
N ASP A 99 1.21 -28.87 -17.80
CA ASP A 99 0.00 -28.81 -16.99
C ASP A 99 0.05 -29.80 -15.81
N ASP A 100 0.67 -30.97 -16.01
CA ASP A 100 0.87 -31.98 -14.95
C ASP A 100 1.82 -31.51 -13.85
N TYR A 101 2.98 -30.93 -14.19
CA TYR A 101 3.93 -30.39 -13.20
C TYR A 101 3.29 -29.26 -12.40
N ARG A 102 2.59 -28.34 -13.10
CA ARG A 102 1.84 -27.25 -12.47
C ARG A 102 0.75 -27.78 -11.54
N ALA A 103 -0.04 -28.77 -11.99
CA ALA A 103 -1.09 -29.37 -11.19
C ALA A 103 -0.54 -30.19 -10.01
N GLN A 104 0.64 -30.80 -10.11
CA GLN A 104 1.30 -31.45 -8.98
C GLN A 104 1.75 -30.41 -7.95
N TYR A 105 2.52 -29.40 -8.37
CA TYR A 105 2.99 -28.36 -7.47
C TYR A 105 1.84 -27.67 -6.71
N LEU A 106 0.75 -27.35 -7.41
CA LEU A 106 -0.43 -26.72 -6.81
C LEU A 106 -1.19 -27.67 -5.87
N ARG A 107 -1.08 -28.99 -5.99
CA ARG A 107 -1.63 -29.94 -5.00
C ARG A 107 -0.78 -30.04 -3.73
N GLU A 108 0.53 -29.81 -3.83
CA GLU A 108 1.50 -29.93 -2.73
C GLU A 108 1.72 -28.61 -1.97
N CYS A 109 1.32 -27.45 -2.53
CA CYS A 109 1.51 -26.15 -1.91
C CYS A 109 0.51 -25.84 -0.76
N THR A 110 0.86 -24.90 0.12
CA THR A 110 -0.04 -24.37 1.16
C THR A 110 -1.00 -23.32 0.59
N ASP A 111 -2.15 -23.09 1.23
CA ASP A 111 -3.16 -22.15 0.72
C ASP A 111 -2.65 -20.70 0.61
N ALA A 112 -1.70 -20.30 1.47
CA ALA A 112 -1.02 -19.01 1.34
C ALA A 112 -0.12 -18.95 0.09
N ARG A 113 0.59 -20.03 -0.25
CA ARG A 113 1.34 -20.14 -1.52
C ARG A 113 0.40 -20.16 -2.72
N LEU A 114 -0.76 -20.81 -2.62
CA LEU A 114 -1.81 -20.80 -3.64
C LEU A 114 -2.31 -19.37 -3.92
N GLY A 115 -2.57 -18.58 -2.87
CA GLY A 115 -2.95 -17.17 -2.99
C GLY A 115 -1.86 -16.28 -3.61
N ALA A 116 -0.61 -16.44 -3.18
CA ALA A 116 0.52 -15.68 -3.71
C ALA A 116 0.79 -15.96 -5.21
N LEU A 117 0.53 -17.19 -5.67
CA LEU A 117 0.58 -17.57 -7.09
C LEU A 117 -0.63 -17.06 -7.88
N GLY A 118 -1.78 -16.87 -7.24
CA GLY A 118 -3.02 -16.36 -7.83
C GLY A 118 -3.11 -14.85 -8.06
N ARG A 119 -1.99 -14.12 -7.95
CA ARG A 119 -1.92 -12.66 -8.15
C ARG A 119 -1.92 -12.25 -9.63
N ARG A 120 -2.23 -10.97 -9.88
CA ARG A 120 -2.44 -10.38 -11.22
C ARG A 120 -1.29 -10.58 -12.21
N GLU A 121 -0.07 -10.82 -11.74
CA GLU A 121 1.12 -11.03 -12.58
C GLU A 121 1.36 -12.52 -12.95
N GLY A 122 0.44 -13.42 -12.60
CA GLY A 122 0.46 -14.82 -13.05
C GLY A 122 -0.11 -14.97 -14.47
N GLY A 123 0.52 -15.80 -15.31
CA GLY A 123 0.03 -16.09 -16.65
C GLY A 123 -1.24 -16.96 -16.65
N GLU A 124 -2.04 -16.89 -17.72
CA GLU A 124 -3.38 -17.51 -17.75
C GLU A 124 -3.43 -18.98 -17.34
N ALA A 125 -2.43 -19.78 -17.76
CA ALA A 125 -2.36 -21.20 -17.44
C ALA A 125 -2.16 -21.45 -15.93
N LEU A 126 -1.38 -20.60 -15.27
CA LEU A 126 -1.25 -20.60 -13.81
C LEU A 126 -2.56 -20.18 -13.14
N ILE A 127 -3.16 -19.07 -13.59
CA ILE A 127 -4.43 -18.58 -13.05
C ILE A 127 -5.56 -19.60 -13.16
N ARG A 128 -5.70 -20.28 -14.32
CA ARG A 128 -6.70 -21.36 -14.50
C ARG A 128 -6.45 -22.53 -13.55
N ALA A 129 -5.19 -22.95 -13.39
CA ALA A 129 -4.85 -24.06 -12.49
C ALA A 129 -5.04 -23.70 -11.01
N VAL A 130 -4.73 -22.46 -10.60
CA VAL A 130 -4.98 -21.95 -9.23
C VAL A 130 -6.48 -21.92 -8.92
N VAL A 131 -7.33 -21.48 -9.87
CA VAL A 131 -8.80 -21.53 -9.71
C VAL A 131 -9.31 -22.97 -9.56
N ALA A 132 -8.85 -23.89 -10.41
CA ALA A 132 -9.26 -25.28 -10.37
C ALA A 132 -8.87 -25.96 -9.04
N GLU A 133 -7.64 -25.72 -8.57
CA GLU A 133 -7.16 -26.23 -7.29
C GLU A 133 -7.89 -25.59 -6.09
N LEU A 134 -8.19 -24.30 -6.14
CA LEU A 134 -8.97 -23.62 -5.10
C LEU A 134 -10.38 -24.20 -4.96
N HIS A 135 -11.07 -24.47 -6.08
CA HIS A 135 -12.35 -25.17 -6.09
C HIS A 135 -12.22 -26.63 -5.60
N ARG A 136 -11.10 -27.31 -5.87
CA ARG A 136 -10.84 -28.68 -5.38
C ARG A 136 -10.61 -28.73 -3.87
N ARG A 137 -10.07 -27.66 -3.27
CA ARG A 137 -9.78 -27.54 -1.83
C ARG A 137 -10.94 -26.99 -1.00
N SER A 138 -11.78 -26.13 -1.58
CA SER A 138 -12.75 -25.33 -0.81
C SER A 138 -14.14 -25.98 -0.76
N PRO A 139 -14.66 -26.35 0.42
CA PRO A 139 -16.04 -26.80 0.55
C PRO A 139 -17.02 -25.63 0.40
N THR A 140 -17.89 -25.68 -0.60
CA THR A 140 -18.92 -24.66 -0.86
C THR A 140 -20.10 -24.77 0.11
N GLY A 141 -20.65 -23.64 0.54
CA GLY A 141 -21.89 -23.59 1.34
C GLY A 141 -21.73 -23.77 2.86
N VAL A 142 -20.49 -23.85 3.36
CA VAL A 142 -20.20 -23.85 4.80
C VAL A 142 -20.65 -22.54 5.43
N THR A 143 -21.32 -22.56 6.59
CA THR A 143 -21.63 -21.34 7.37
C THR A 143 -20.44 -20.90 8.21
N ILE A 144 -20.24 -19.60 8.39
CA ILE A 144 -19.21 -19.06 9.28
C ILE A 144 -19.40 -19.53 10.74
N THR A 145 -18.29 -19.85 11.41
CA THR A 145 -18.23 -20.16 12.84
C THR A 145 -16.98 -19.50 13.45
N PRO A 146 -16.89 -19.34 14.79
CA PRO A 146 -15.73 -18.73 15.46
C PRO A 146 -14.40 -19.43 15.17
N GLU A 147 -14.41 -20.74 14.96
CA GLU A 147 -13.23 -21.56 14.68
C GLU A 147 -12.60 -21.20 13.34
N LEU A 148 -13.37 -20.67 12.38
CA LEU A 148 -12.85 -20.22 11.08
C LEU A 148 -12.06 -18.89 11.16
N LEU A 149 -11.88 -18.32 12.35
CA LEU A 149 -10.88 -17.28 12.63
C LEU A 149 -9.50 -17.85 12.96
N THR A 150 -9.41 -19.07 13.50
CA THR A 150 -8.14 -19.72 13.89
C THR A 150 -7.72 -20.82 12.91
N ALA A 151 -8.70 -21.48 12.27
CA ALA A 151 -8.53 -22.43 11.17
C ALA A 151 -9.31 -21.94 9.93
N PRO A 152 -8.86 -20.86 9.26
CA PRO A 152 -9.54 -20.30 8.09
C PRO A 152 -9.57 -21.29 6.91
N THR A 153 -10.66 -21.24 6.14
CA THR A 153 -10.79 -21.99 4.88
C THR A 153 -9.76 -21.55 3.82
N PRO A 154 -9.44 -22.40 2.82
CA PRO A 154 -8.54 -22.03 1.73
C PRO A 154 -8.95 -20.72 1.02
N ALA A 155 -10.25 -20.50 0.84
CA ALA A 155 -10.82 -19.27 0.29
C ALA A 155 -10.52 -18.02 1.15
N GLN A 156 -10.68 -18.12 2.48
CA GLN A 156 -10.31 -17.04 3.41
C GLN A 156 -8.80 -16.75 3.39
N VAL A 157 -7.95 -17.80 3.32
CA VAL A 157 -6.49 -17.63 3.24
C VAL A 157 -6.09 -16.96 1.93
N VAL A 158 -6.63 -17.40 0.79
CA VAL A 158 -6.38 -16.79 -0.53
C VAL A 158 -6.83 -15.32 -0.55
N LEU A 159 -8.01 -15.00 -0.01
CA LEU A 159 -8.48 -13.60 0.09
C LEU A 159 -7.69 -12.74 1.11
N GLY A 160 -6.83 -13.36 1.92
CA GLY A 160 -5.82 -12.68 2.73
C GLY A 160 -4.64 -12.12 1.93
N GLU A 161 -4.41 -12.60 0.70
CA GLU A 161 -3.35 -12.13 -0.21
C GLU A 161 -3.79 -10.91 -1.04
N SER A 162 -2.99 -9.86 -1.06
CA SER A 162 -3.29 -8.65 -1.86
C SER A 162 -2.92 -8.86 -3.34
N GLY A 163 -3.57 -8.09 -4.22
CA GLY A 163 -3.25 -8.10 -5.66
C GLY A 163 -3.72 -9.34 -6.42
N LEU A 164 -4.75 -10.05 -5.95
CA LEU A 164 -5.32 -11.21 -6.65
C LEU A 164 -5.79 -10.89 -8.08
N HIS A 165 -5.53 -11.84 -8.98
CA HIS A 165 -6.09 -11.86 -10.34
C HIS A 165 -7.62 -12.05 -10.26
N GLU A 166 -8.36 -11.41 -11.16
CA GLU A 166 -9.83 -11.34 -11.10
C GLU A 166 -10.53 -12.72 -11.02
N ASN A 167 -10.04 -13.69 -11.78
CA ASN A 167 -10.60 -15.06 -11.79
C ASN A 167 -10.36 -15.80 -10.46
N VAL A 168 -9.18 -15.65 -9.85
CA VAL A 168 -8.87 -16.24 -8.53
C VAL A 168 -9.67 -15.54 -7.44
N PHE A 169 -9.79 -14.22 -7.54
CA PHE A 169 -10.59 -13.40 -6.65
C PHE A 169 -12.07 -13.81 -6.68
N GLY A 170 -12.66 -13.97 -7.86
CA GLY A 170 -14.05 -14.45 -8.00
C GLY A 170 -14.25 -15.85 -7.45
N ALA A 171 -13.39 -16.80 -7.84
CA ALA A 171 -13.40 -18.17 -7.34
C ALA A 171 -13.31 -18.24 -5.80
N ALA A 172 -12.47 -17.41 -5.19
CA ALA A 172 -12.35 -17.35 -3.74
C ALA A 172 -13.59 -16.75 -3.06
N LEU A 173 -14.25 -15.74 -3.65
CA LEU A 173 -15.49 -15.18 -3.11
C LEU A 173 -16.65 -16.19 -3.16
N ASP A 174 -16.83 -16.92 -4.27
CA ASP A 174 -17.87 -17.93 -4.38
C ASP A 174 -17.58 -19.19 -3.51
N CYS A 175 -16.34 -19.33 -3.02
CA CYS A 175 -15.91 -20.34 -2.05
C CYS A 175 -15.83 -19.83 -0.59
N LEU A 176 -16.19 -18.58 -0.29
CA LEU A 176 -16.23 -18.08 1.09
C LEU A 176 -17.33 -18.80 1.91
N PRO A 177 -17.17 -18.86 3.24
CA PRO A 177 -18.27 -19.19 4.14
C PRO A 177 -19.48 -18.27 3.91
N CYS A 178 -20.67 -18.80 4.19
CA CYS A 178 -21.93 -18.08 4.23
C CYS A 178 -22.19 -17.46 5.62
N GLN A 179 -23.20 -16.58 5.70
CA GLN A 179 -23.65 -15.92 6.94
C GLN A 179 -23.89 -16.92 8.10
N PRO A 180 -23.88 -16.44 9.37
CA PRO A 180 -24.19 -17.27 10.53
C PRO A 180 -25.51 -18.04 10.40
N ALA A 181 -25.53 -19.28 10.91
CA ALA A 181 -26.72 -20.13 10.87
C ALA A 181 -27.92 -19.47 11.59
N LYS A 182 -29.09 -19.53 10.96
CA LYS A 182 -30.37 -19.13 11.56
C LYS A 182 -30.78 -20.15 12.63
N HIS A 183 -31.72 -19.75 13.49
CA HIS A 183 -32.40 -20.68 14.39
C HIS A 183 -33.19 -21.70 13.56
N ASP A 184 -33.07 -22.98 13.87
CA ASP A 184 -33.79 -24.08 13.21
C ASP A 184 -35.18 -24.32 13.81
N GLY A 185 -35.27 -24.24 15.14
CA GLY A 185 -36.47 -24.47 15.94
C GLY A 185 -36.31 -25.61 16.95
N GLU A 186 -35.15 -26.27 16.97
CA GLU A 186 -34.85 -27.41 17.85
C GLU A 186 -33.78 -27.07 18.91
N GLU A 187 -32.88 -26.12 18.63
CA GLU A 187 -31.93 -25.59 19.63
C GLU A 187 -32.62 -24.73 20.71
N ASP A 188 -32.01 -24.65 21.90
CA ASP A 188 -32.41 -23.68 22.92
C ASP A 188 -32.09 -22.23 22.47
N VAL A 189 -32.99 -21.30 22.76
CA VAL A 189 -32.90 -19.91 22.26
C VAL A 189 -31.73 -19.14 22.87
N GLU A 190 -31.37 -19.38 24.14
CA GLU A 190 -30.23 -18.71 24.78
C GLU A 190 -28.89 -19.28 24.29
N ALA A 191 -28.80 -20.61 24.14
CA ALA A 191 -27.66 -21.27 23.52
C ALA A 191 -27.44 -20.82 22.07
N TRP A 192 -28.51 -20.81 21.27
CA TRP A 192 -28.50 -20.31 19.89
C TRP A 192 -28.04 -18.85 19.83
N MET A 193 -28.58 -17.97 20.69
CA MET A 193 -28.23 -16.54 20.68
C MET A 193 -26.74 -16.32 20.91
N GLU A 194 -26.12 -16.99 21.88
CA GLU A 194 -24.70 -16.80 22.18
C GLU A 194 -23.80 -17.36 21.07
N ARG A 195 -24.15 -18.54 20.54
CA ARG A 195 -23.49 -19.14 19.37
C ARG A 195 -23.59 -18.25 18.13
N HIS A 196 -24.75 -17.63 17.90
CA HIS A 196 -25.01 -16.74 16.77
C HIS A 196 -24.27 -15.39 16.91
N ARG A 197 -24.12 -14.85 18.13
CA ARG A 197 -23.28 -13.66 18.40
C ARG A 197 -21.83 -13.93 18.02
N ALA A 198 -21.23 -14.99 18.57
CA ALA A 198 -19.83 -15.34 18.29
C ALA A 198 -19.57 -15.60 16.80
N ALA A 199 -20.50 -16.25 16.10
CA ALA A 199 -20.44 -16.43 14.65
C ALA A 199 -20.60 -15.11 13.86
N SER A 200 -21.36 -14.13 14.38
CA SER A 200 -21.50 -12.80 13.79
C SER A 200 -20.24 -11.95 13.98
N ASP A 201 -19.63 -11.96 15.16
CA ASP A 201 -18.34 -11.31 15.41
C ASP A 201 -17.24 -11.89 14.51
N ALA A 202 -17.28 -13.20 14.23
CA ALA A 202 -16.40 -13.86 13.26
C ALA A 202 -16.69 -13.46 11.81
N TRP A 203 -17.96 -13.29 11.44
CA TRP A 203 -18.39 -12.81 10.11
C TRP A 203 -17.86 -11.40 9.83
N ASP A 204 -18.08 -10.47 10.75
CA ASP A 204 -17.66 -9.07 10.63
C ASP A 204 -16.12 -8.95 10.68
N SER A 205 -15.45 -9.80 11.48
CA SER A 205 -13.99 -9.91 11.49
C SER A 205 -13.43 -10.40 10.15
N MET A 206 -14.07 -11.41 9.55
CA MET A 206 -13.70 -11.93 8.23
C MET A 206 -13.87 -10.86 7.14
N TRP A 207 -15.04 -10.21 7.08
CA TRP A 207 -15.29 -9.16 6.08
C TRP A 207 -14.39 -7.94 6.26
N THR A 208 -14.12 -7.54 7.51
CA THR A 208 -13.12 -6.50 7.82
C THR A 208 -11.72 -6.88 7.32
N GLY A 209 -11.35 -8.18 7.38
CA GLY A 209 -10.10 -8.69 6.80
C GLY A 209 -10.08 -8.61 5.28
N VAL A 210 -11.06 -9.24 4.63
CA VAL A 210 -11.18 -9.29 3.15
C VAL A 210 -11.23 -7.88 2.55
N LEU A 211 -12.07 -6.99 3.08
CA LEU A 211 -12.22 -5.62 2.56
C LEU A 211 -10.96 -4.76 2.78
N ARG A 212 -10.14 -5.06 3.79
CA ARG A 212 -8.87 -4.36 4.04
C ARG A 212 -7.78 -4.78 3.06
N THR A 213 -7.66 -6.09 2.80
CA THR A 213 -6.69 -6.62 1.83
C THR A 213 -7.08 -6.28 0.39
N GLN A 214 -8.38 -6.41 0.06
CA GLN A 214 -8.89 -6.35 -1.31
C GLN A 214 -9.40 -4.94 -1.69
N ALA A 215 -8.72 -3.90 -1.24
CA ALA A 215 -9.09 -2.49 -1.48
C ALA A 215 -9.29 -2.18 -2.97
N GLY A 216 -8.40 -2.70 -3.83
CA GLY A 216 -8.49 -2.57 -5.29
C GLY A 216 -9.59 -3.40 -5.97
N HIS A 217 -10.56 -3.94 -5.21
CA HIS A 217 -11.70 -4.72 -5.71
C HIS A 217 -13.06 -4.32 -5.09
N HIS A 218 -13.15 -3.24 -4.28
CA HIS A 218 -14.37 -2.85 -3.56
C HIS A 218 -15.64 -2.73 -4.42
N ARG A 219 -15.57 -2.12 -5.62
CA ARG A 219 -16.72 -2.05 -6.55
C ARG A 219 -17.24 -3.44 -6.96
N ARG A 220 -16.32 -4.39 -7.20
CA ARG A 220 -16.64 -5.76 -7.60
C ARG A 220 -17.25 -6.56 -6.45
N LEU A 221 -16.78 -6.32 -5.23
CA LEU A 221 -17.37 -6.88 -4.00
C LEU A 221 -18.82 -6.43 -3.84
N LEU A 222 -19.11 -5.14 -3.98
CA LEU A 222 -20.48 -4.62 -3.90
C LEU A 222 -21.39 -5.17 -5.01
N ALA A 223 -20.90 -5.27 -6.25
CA ALA A 223 -21.67 -5.86 -7.35
C ALA A 223 -22.00 -7.35 -7.12
N TRP A 224 -21.06 -8.11 -6.53
CA TRP A 224 -21.25 -9.53 -6.18
C TRP A 224 -22.12 -9.71 -4.92
N SER A 225 -22.01 -8.81 -3.94
CA SER A 225 -22.81 -8.86 -2.70
C SER A 225 -24.25 -8.40 -2.90
N ALA A 226 -24.55 -7.58 -3.90
CA ALA A 226 -25.90 -7.07 -4.18
C ALA A 226 -26.97 -8.18 -4.38
N GLN A 227 -26.56 -9.40 -4.76
CA GLN A 227 -27.43 -10.58 -4.88
C GLN A 227 -27.67 -11.29 -3.52
N ARG A 228 -27.06 -10.81 -2.43
CA ARG A 228 -26.94 -11.47 -1.13
C ARG A 228 -27.16 -10.44 -0.01
N THR A 229 -28.42 -10.12 0.31
CA THR A 229 -28.84 -8.97 1.15
C THR A 229 -28.04 -8.76 2.44
N ALA A 230 -27.78 -9.83 3.21
CA ALA A 230 -27.00 -9.73 4.46
C ALA A 230 -25.53 -9.36 4.21
N THR A 231 -24.94 -9.87 3.12
CA THR A 231 -23.57 -9.57 2.70
C THR A 231 -23.47 -8.15 2.12
N ASP A 232 -24.44 -7.70 1.32
CA ASP A 232 -24.47 -6.30 0.83
C ASP A 232 -24.47 -5.30 1.99
N ARG A 233 -25.28 -5.57 3.03
CA ARG A 233 -25.33 -4.75 4.24
C ARG A 233 -23.97 -4.69 4.95
N VAL A 234 -23.41 -5.84 5.31
CA VAL A 234 -22.13 -5.93 6.06
C VAL A 234 -20.97 -5.33 5.25
N VAL A 235 -20.92 -5.54 3.93
CA VAL A 235 -19.90 -4.92 3.06
C VAL A 235 -20.05 -3.39 3.05
N ARG A 236 -21.26 -2.84 2.89
CA ARG A 236 -21.48 -1.37 2.95
C ARG A 236 -21.18 -0.79 4.33
N GLU A 237 -21.57 -1.47 5.40
CA GLU A 237 -21.31 -1.07 6.79
C GLU A 237 -19.80 -0.99 7.09
N HIS A 238 -18.99 -1.94 6.62
CA HIS A 238 -17.54 -1.91 6.77
C HIS A 238 -16.85 -0.89 5.86
N LEU A 239 -17.28 -0.74 4.60
CA LEU A 239 -16.72 0.25 3.67
C LEU A 239 -16.90 1.67 4.21
N LEU A 240 -18.06 1.98 4.78
CA LEU A 240 -18.35 3.31 5.32
C LEU A 240 -17.80 3.51 6.74
N GLY A 241 -17.92 2.50 7.61
CA GLY A 241 -17.64 2.63 9.05
C GLY A 241 -16.35 2.01 9.59
N SER A 242 -15.76 1.04 8.89
CA SER A 242 -14.58 0.30 9.39
C SER A 242 -13.29 0.58 8.60
N LEU A 243 -13.40 0.93 7.32
CA LEU A 243 -12.28 1.12 6.39
C LEU A 243 -12.40 2.33 5.43
N PRO A 244 -13.16 3.42 5.71
CA PRO A 244 -13.50 4.43 4.69
C PRO A 244 -12.31 5.13 4.02
N TRP A 245 -11.17 5.21 4.71
CA TRP A 245 -9.93 5.77 4.15
C TRP A 245 -9.32 4.95 3.01
N LEU A 246 -9.69 3.67 2.86
CA LEU A 246 -9.27 2.77 1.77
C LEU A 246 -10.23 2.75 0.58
N VAL A 247 -11.36 3.46 0.64
CA VAL A 247 -12.43 3.38 -0.37
C VAL A 247 -12.22 4.45 -1.45
N GLU A 248 -12.46 4.06 -2.71
CA GLU A 248 -12.43 4.99 -3.85
C GLU A 248 -13.42 6.16 -3.63
N PRO A 249 -13.03 7.44 -3.85
CA PRO A 249 -13.88 8.60 -3.55
C PRO A 249 -15.33 8.53 -4.04
N ALA A 250 -15.55 8.13 -5.30
CA ALA A 250 -16.88 8.03 -5.88
C ALA A 250 -17.70 6.86 -5.30
N LEU A 251 -17.04 5.76 -4.89
CA LEU A 251 -17.69 4.63 -4.24
C LEU A 251 -18.04 4.94 -2.78
N LEU A 252 -17.18 5.70 -2.10
CA LEU A 252 -17.45 6.21 -0.76
C LEU A 252 -18.69 7.13 -0.77
N GLU A 253 -18.81 8.01 -1.77
CA GLU A 253 -20.00 8.85 -1.96
C GLU A 253 -21.26 8.04 -2.29
N GLU A 254 -21.17 7.01 -3.14
CA GLU A 254 -22.30 6.10 -3.43
C GLU A 254 -22.80 5.39 -2.16
N VAL A 255 -21.89 4.75 -1.42
CA VAL A 255 -22.24 4.00 -0.19
C VAL A 255 -22.74 4.95 0.90
N ALA A 256 -22.14 6.13 1.05
CA ALA A 256 -22.60 7.15 1.98
C ALA A 256 -24.01 7.65 1.62
N THR A 257 -24.28 7.94 0.35
CA THR A 257 -25.60 8.43 -0.11
C THR A 257 -26.68 7.37 0.11
N ARG A 258 -26.42 6.11 -0.28
CA ARG A 258 -27.33 4.98 -0.03
C ARG A 258 -27.56 4.71 1.46
N HIS A 259 -26.57 4.95 2.31
CA HIS A 259 -26.75 4.89 3.76
C HIS A 259 -27.68 6.01 4.24
N LEU A 260 -27.47 7.26 3.81
CA LEU A 260 -28.32 8.40 4.13
C LEU A 260 -29.79 8.22 3.67
N GLU A 261 -30.03 7.63 2.49
CA GLU A 261 -31.38 7.29 2.01
C GLU A 261 -32.16 6.44 3.03
N SER A 262 -31.49 5.47 3.67
CA SER A 262 -32.11 4.56 4.65
C SER A 262 -32.63 5.24 5.93
N PHE A 263 -32.29 6.51 6.15
CA PHE A 263 -32.85 7.32 7.25
C PHE A 263 -34.34 7.64 7.03
N ALA A 264 -34.82 7.72 5.78
CA ALA A 264 -36.23 8.00 5.48
C ALA A 264 -37.16 6.98 6.14
N ARG A 265 -36.82 5.68 6.06
CA ARG A 265 -37.48 4.59 6.81
C ARG A 265 -37.53 4.84 8.32
N ALA A 266 -36.45 5.32 8.93
CA ALA A 266 -36.40 5.60 10.37
C ALA A 266 -37.28 6.80 10.77
N VAL A 267 -37.41 7.81 9.91
CA VAL A 267 -38.35 8.93 10.07
C VAL A 267 -39.80 8.47 9.93
N LEU A 268 -40.09 7.62 8.94
CA LEU A 268 -41.44 7.09 8.71
C LEU A 268 -41.93 6.26 9.90
N VAL A 269 -41.12 5.31 10.39
CA VAL A 269 -41.43 4.55 11.63
C VAL A 269 -41.64 5.51 12.81
N THR A 270 -40.78 6.51 13.00
CA THR A 270 -40.93 7.49 14.10
C THR A 270 -42.28 8.21 14.05
N ARG A 271 -42.72 8.65 12.86
CA ARG A 271 -43.98 9.40 12.66
C ARG A 271 -45.22 8.49 12.79
N ILE A 272 -45.15 7.26 12.29
CA ILE A 272 -46.19 6.24 12.44
C ILE A 272 -46.35 5.83 13.91
N SER A 273 -45.27 5.47 14.60
CA SER A 273 -45.35 5.00 15.99
C SER A 273 -45.83 6.09 16.95
N ARG A 274 -45.43 7.36 16.75
CA ARG A 274 -46.00 8.48 17.51
C ARG A 274 -47.47 8.68 17.21
N SER A 275 -47.89 8.60 15.94
CA SER A 275 -49.32 8.65 15.58
C SER A 275 -50.14 7.55 16.29
N CYS A 276 -49.58 6.35 16.46
CA CYS A 276 -50.22 5.26 17.20
C CYS A 276 -50.24 5.51 18.72
N ARG A 277 -49.11 5.91 19.31
CA ARG A 277 -48.99 6.36 20.72
C ARG A 277 -49.99 7.47 21.05
N ASP A 278 -50.18 8.40 20.13
CA ASP A 278 -51.04 9.58 20.26
C ASP A 278 -52.52 9.30 19.90
N GLY A 279 -52.87 8.03 19.62
CA GLY A 279 -54.25 7.53 19.62
C GLY A 279 -54.82 6.99 18.30
N LEU A 280 -54.04 6.89 17.22
CA LEU A 280 -54.50 6.29 15.96
C LEU A 280 -54.35 4.77 15.97
N THR A 281 -55.33 4.05 15.41
CA THR A 281 -55.20 2.60 15.18
C THR A 281 -54.19 2.30 14.06
N PRO A 282 -53.58 1.10 14.02
CA PRO A 282 -52.67 0.73 12.93
C PRO A 282 -53.28 0.81 11.52
N MET A 283 -54.61 0.64 11.39
CA MET A 283 -55.32 0.83 10.11
C MET A 283 -55.36 2.30 9.70
N GLN A 284 -55.76 3.19 10.62
CA GLN A 284 -55.78 4.64 10.37
C GLN A 284 -54.37 5.23 10.16
N ALA A 285 -53.34 4.61 10.77
CA ALA A 285 -51.95 4.95 10.50
C ALA A 285 -51.56 4.58 9.06
N ARG A 286 -51.90 3.37 8.58
CA ARG A 286 -51.68 2.97 7.17
C ARG A 286 -52.38 3.92 6.19
N GLU A 287 -53.64 4.29 6.45
CA GLU A 287 -54.37 5.29 5.66
C GLU A 287 -53.68 6.66 5.66
N ARG A 288 -53.27 7.16 6.84
CA ARG A 288 -52.63 8.48 6.99
C ARG A 288 -51.26 8.59 6.32
N TYR A 289 -50.53 7.49 6.20
CA TYR A 289 -49.19 7.43 5.63
C TYR A 289 -49.13 6.70 4.27
N ALA A 290 -50.28 6.47 3.62
CA ALA A 290 -50.41 5.65 2.42
C ALA A 290 -49.52 6.10 1.25
N ASP A 291 -49.42 7.40 0.99
CA ASP A 291 -48.55 7.94 -0.07
C ASP A 291 -47.06 7.69 0.24
N GLU A 292 -46.66 7.84 1.50
CA GLU A 292 -45.27 7.64 1.94
C GLU A 292 -44.89 6.14 1.92
N LEU A 293 -45.81 5.26 2.31
CA LEU A 293 -45.67 3.80 2.19
C LEU A 293 -45.63 3.35 0.72
N THR A 294 -46.41 3.99 -0.15
CA THR A 294 -46.43 3.69 -1.59
C THR A 294 -45.13 4.14 -2.26
N ALA A 295 -44.56 5.28 -1.87
CA ALA A 295 -43.27 5.75 -2.36
C ALA A 295 -42.06 4.93 -1.85
N ALA A 296 -42.17 4.32 -0.67
CA ALA A 296 -41.10 3.48 -0.10
C ALA A 296 -40.84 2.19 -0.90
N SER A 297 -39.61 1.67 -0.83
CA SER A 297 -39.27 0.37 -1.43
C SER A 297 -39.87 -0.81 -0.66
N GLN A 298 -39.92 -2.01 -1.28
CA GLN A 298 -40.58 -3.16 -0.65
C GLN A 298 -39.92 -3.57 0.67
N GLU A 299 -38.58 -3.56 0.77
CA GLU A 299 -37.87 -3.86 2.04
C GLU A 299 -38.21 -2.84 3.14
N GLU A 300 -38.46 -1.58 2.77
CA GLU A 300 -38.83 -0.54 3.71
C GLU A 300 -40.28 -0.69 4.18
N ARG A 301 -41.21 -1.03 3.27
CA ARG A 301 -42.60 -1.40 3.63
C ARG A 301 -42.62 -2.61 4.55
N ASP A 302 -41.97 -3.71 4.17
CA ASP A 302 -41.89 -4.95 4.93
C ASP A 302 -41.24 -4.75 6.32
N TYR A 303 -40.38 -3.74 6.47
CA TYR A 303 -39.83 -3.33 7.76
C TYR A 303 -40.82 -2.49 8.58
N VAL A 304 -41.49 -1.50 7.97
CA VAL A 304 -42.44 -0.60 8.65
C VAL A 304 -43.70 -1.35 9.11
N GLU A 305 -44.24 -2.24 8.28
CA GLU A 305 -45.44 -3.02 8.57
C GLU A 305 -45.31 -3.88 9.85
N ARG A 306 -44.11 -4.39 10.16
CA ARG A 306 -43.81 -5.11 11.41
C ARG A 306 -44.00 -4.27 12.67
N PHE A 307 -43.99 -2.95 12.57
CA PHE A 307 -44.28 -2.04 13.69
C PHE A 307 -45.75 -1.56 13.69
N LEU A 308 -46.58 -2.11 12.81
CA LEU A 308 -48.02 -1.93 12.70
C LEU A 308 -48.81 -3.23 12.99
N ASP A 309 -48.10 -4.33 13.29
CA ASP A 309 -48.67 -5.57 13.82
C ASP A 309 -49.06 -5.40 15.31
N GLU A 310 -50.17 -6.02 15.73
CA GLU A 310 -50.75 -5.79 17.06
C GLU A 310 -49.86 -6.31 18.20
N GLU A 311 -49.19 -7.45 18.00
CA GLU A 311 -48.22 -8.01 18.97
C GLU A 311 -47.01 -7.07 19.22
N MET A 312 -46.68 -6.25 18.22
CA MET A 312 -45.56 -5.30 18.26
C MET A 312 -45.94 -3.93 18.85
N GLN A 313 -47.21 -3.70 19.20
CA GLN A 313 -47.67 -2.49 19.91
C GLN A 313 -47.42 -2.50 21.43
N SER A 314 -46.61 -3.44 21.95
CA SER A 314 -46.21 -3.41 23.37
C SER A 314 -45.47 -2.10 23.71
N GLY A 315 -45.76 -1.51 24.89
CA GLY A 315 -45.27 -0.17 25.23
C GLY A 315 -43.75 0.01 25.18
N TYR A 316 -42.97 -1.05 25.41
CA TYR A 316 -41.52 -1.03 25.25
C TYR A 316 -41.09 -0.89 23.78
N VAL A 317 -41.69 -1.69 22.89
CA VAL A 317 -41.41 -1.64 21.44
C VAL A 317 -41.91 -0.32 20.85
N GLN A 318 -43.09 0.15 21.26
CA GLN A 318 -43.65 1.44 20.82
C GLN A 318 -42.76 2.62 21.26
N SER A 319 -42.23 2.61 22.49
CA SER A 319 -41.29 3.63 22.98
C SER A 319 -39.98 3.65 22.16
N MET A 320 -39.38 2.47 21.91
CA MET A 320 -38.23 2.36 21.02
C MET A 320 -38.52 2.89 19.61
N ALA A 321 -39.67 2.51 19.03
CA ALA A 321 -40.05 2.88 17.68
C ALA A 321 -40.29 4.41 17.56
N CYS A 322 -40.85 5.04 18.58
CA CYS A 322 -40.99 6.50 18.69
C CYS A 322 -39.65 7.27 18.75
N ARG A 323 -38.52 6.59 18.98
CA ARG A 323 -37.16 7.19 18.93
C ARG A 323 -36.35 6.75 17.70
N SER A 324 -36.92 6.03 16.73
CA SER A 324 -36.18 5.40 15.61
C SER A 324 -35.24 6.34 14.85
N ALA A 325 -35.67 7.55 14.51
CA ALA A 325 -34.84 8.54 13.81
C ALA A 325 -33.63 8.99 14.64
N VAL A 326 -33.83 9.22 15.95
CA VAL A 326 -32.74 9.60 16.88
C VAL A 326 -31.78 8.42 17.08
N ALA A 327 -32.31 7.21 17.28
CA ALA A 327 -31.51 5.99 17.41
C ALA A 327 -30.73 5.64 16.12
N TRP A 328 -31.23 6.05 14.95
CA TRP A 328 -30.51 5.92 13.68
C TRP A 328 -29.29 6.85 13.64
N VAL A 329 -29.45 8.16 13.89
CA VAL A 329 -28.31 9.10 13.86
C VAL A 329 -27.31 8.84 15.00
N GLU A 330 -27.78 8.37 16.16
CA GLU A 330 -26.92 7.97 17.26
C GLU A 330 -26.03 6.77 16.87
N ARG A 331 -26.63 5.73 16.27
CA ARG A 331 -25.89 4.54 15.80
C ARG A 331 -24.93 4.91 14.67
N ALA A 332 -25.42 5.63 13.66
CA ALA A 332 -24.65 6.03 12.50
C ALA A 332 -23.42 6.87 12.92
N GLY A 333 -23.61 7.91 13.73
CA GLY A 333 -22.50 8.77 14.19
C GLY A 333 -21.46 8.05 15.07
N LYS A 334 -21.87 7.03 15.83
CA LYS A 334 -20.97 6.24 16.70
C LYS A 334 -20.27 5.07 15.99
N GLN A 335 -20.87 4.56 14.92
CA GLN A 335 -20.38 3.41 14.15
C GLN A 335 -20.11 3.81 12.70
N THR A 336 -21.13 3.78 11.83
CA THR A 336 -20.97 3.78 10.37
C THR A 336 -20.38 5.07 9.79
N TRP A 337 -20.48 6.20 10.49
CA TRP A 337 -19.99 7.52 10.05
C TRP A 337 -18.84 8.07 10.90
N ARG A 338 -18.44 7.34 11.97
CA ARG A 338 -17.53 7.85 13.01
C ARG A 338 -16.24 8.47 12.44
N PHE A 339 -15.57 7.76 11.54
CA PHE A 339 -14.31 8.21 10.94
C PHE A 339 -14.48 9.25 9.82
N LEU A 340 -15.65 9.33 9.19
CA LEU A 340 -15.95 10.41 8.23
C LEU A 340 -16.18 11.74 8.96
N LEU A 341 -16.90 11.68 10.08
CA LEU A 341 -17.18 12.83 10.93
C LEU A 341 -15.95 13.27 11.75
N ASN A 342 -15.05 12.34 12.09
CA ASN A 342 -13.81 12.62 12.83
C ASN A 342 -12.59 11.90 12.19
N PRO A 343 -12.05 12.39 11.05
CA PRO A 343 -10.93 11.72 10.37
C PRO A 343 -9.66 11.56 11.21
N GLY A 344 -9.45 12.42 12.21
CA GLY A 344 -8.34 12.31 13.17
C GLY A 344 -8.41 11.12 14.13
N GLU A 345 -9.57 10.45 14.26
CA GLU A 345 -9.70 9.20 15.01
C GLU A 345 -9.25 7.97 14.20
N ALA A 346 -9.15 8.08 12.87
CA ALA A 346 -8.65 7.01 12.01
C ALA A 346 -7.12 6.93 12.13
N GLN A 347 -6.62 6.09 13.03
CA GLN A 347 -5.19 5.97 13.35
C GLN A 347 -4.63 4.55 13.20
N HIS A 348 -3.31 4.45 13.13
CA HIS A 348 -2.53 3.22 13.15
C HIS A 348 -1.24 3.44 13.94
N PHE A 349 -1.04 2.73 15.05
CA PHE A 349 0.12 2.90 15.95
C PHE A 349 0.40 4.38 16.31
N GLY A 350 -0.67 5.17 16.56
CA GLY A 350 -0.59 6.60 16.89
C GLY A 350 -0.34 7.55 15.72
N ARG A 351 -0.23 7.06 14.48
CA ARG A 351 -0.16 7.88 13.26
C ARG A 351 -1.54 7.98 12.60
N PRO A 352 -1.93 9.14 12.02
CA PRO A 352 -3.13 9.23 11.18
C PRO A 352 -3.10 8.25 10.01
N ARG A 353 -4.26 7.80 9.55
CA ARG A 353 -4.42 7.07 8.28
C ARG A 353 -4.23 8.00 7.08
N GLU A 354 -3.65 7.47 6.02
CA GLU A 354 -3.73 8.04 4.68
C GLU A 354 -5.12 7.76 4.11
N TRP A 355 -5.72 8.78 3.46
CA TRP A 355 -7.07 8.73 2.91
C TRP A 355 -7.03 8.86 1.38
N LEU A 356 -7.80 8.03 0.67
CA LEU A 356 -8.02 8.21 -0.77
C LEU A 356 -8.98 9.37 -1.09
N ALA A 357 -9.88 9.71 -0.16
CA ALA A 357 -10.80 10.84 -0.27
C ALA A 357 -10.10 12.18 0.06
N SER A 358 -10.44 13.24 -0.68
CA SER A 358 -10.02 14.59 -0.35
C SER A 358 -10.73 15.11 0.90
N GLN A 359 -10.12 16.06 1.61
CA GLN A 359 -10.74 16.69 2.78
C GLN A 359 -12.06 17.39 2.41
N ASP A 360 -12.14 17.96 1.20
CA ASP A 360 -13.36 18.61 0.70
C ASP A 360 -14.52 17.61 0.54
N LEU A 361 -14.25 16.38 0.07
CA LEU A 361 -15.27 15.33 -0.01
C LEU A 361 -15.71 14.87 1.38
N LEU A 362 -14.78 14.71 2.33
CA LEU A 362 -15.12 14.34 3.70
C LEU A 362 -15.98 15.42 4.38
N ALA A 363 -15.65 16.69 4.19
CA ALA A 363 -16.45 17.82 4.68
C ALA A 363 -17.85 17.89 4.01
N ALA A 364 -17.94 17.64 2.71
CA ALA A 364 -19.22 17.59 2.00
C ALA A 364 -20.11 16.44 2.47
N LEU A 365 -19.54 15.24 2.71
CA LEU A 365 -20.27 14.10 3.28
C LEU A 365 -20.70 14.37 4.72
N GLY A 366 -19.82 14.96 5.55
CA GLY A 366 -20.17 15.42 6.91
C GLY A 366 -21.33 16.42 6.90
N THR A 367 -21.31 17.38 5.97
CA THR A 367 -22.41 18.36 5.79
C THR A 367 -23.73 17.68 5.42
N ARG A 368 -23.72 16.67 4.53
CA ARG A 368 -24.95 15.91 4.19
C ARG A 368 -25.50 15.14 5.39
N PHE A 369 -24.64 14.49 6.18
CA PHE A 369 -25.04 13.82 7.42
C PHE A 369 -25.60 14.80 8.46
N ALA A 370 -24.99 15.97 8.61
CA ALA A 370 -25.44 17.01 9.53
C ALA A 370 -26.79 17.60 9.11
N ALA A 371 -27.00 17.85 7.81
CA ALA A 371 -28.28 18.31 7.27
C ALA A 371 -29.43 17.33 7.56
N ILE A 372 -29.19 16.02 7.42
CA ILE A 372 -30.16 14.96 7.77
C ILE A 372 -30.36 14.86 9.30
N SER A 373 -29.31 15.08 10.09
CA SER A 373 -29.38 15.10 11.55
C SER A 373 -30.25 16.26 12.10
N LEU A 374 -30.45 17.35 11.35
CA LEU A 374 -31.43 18.39 11.69
C LEU A 374 -32.86 17.83 11.75
N THR A 375 -33.24 16.91 10.88
CA THR A 375 -34.55 16.24 10.92
C THR A 375 -34.70 15.38 12.18
N ALA A 376 -33.64 14.66 12.58
CA ALA A 376 -33.62 13.91 13.84
C ALA A 376 -33.72 14.84 15.07
N LEU A 377 -33.07 16.02 15.04
CA LEU A 377 -33.16 17.03 16.09
C LEU A 377 -34.54 17.71 16.16
N GLY A 378 -35.18 17.95 15.02
CA GLY A 378 -36.57 18.40 14.94
C GLY A 378 -37.51 17.40 15.61
N LEU A 379 -37.35 16.11 15.31
CA LEU A 379 -38.08 14.99 15.92
C LEU A 379 -37.63 14.63 17.35
N TRP A 380 -36.57 15.22 17.89
CA TRP A 380 -36.08 14.87 19.23
C TRP A 380 -37.08 15.28 20.33
N GLU A 381 -37.42 14.30 21.16
CA GLU A 381 -38.23 14.40 22.39
C GLU A 381 -37.37 13.90 23.58
N PRO A 382 -37.50 14.50 24.78
CA PRO A 382 -36.80 14.02 25.98
C PRO A 382 -37.30 12.63 26.37
N ASP A 383 -36.38 11.77 26.79
CA ASP A 383 -36.73 10.42 27.26
C ASP A 383 -37.12 10.46 28.74
N THR A 384 -38.41 10.25 29.04
CA THR A 384 -38.95 10.28 30.42
C THR A 384 -38.81 8.95 31.14
N ASP A 385 -38.67 7.85 30.41
CA ASP A 385 -38.86 6.49 30.90
C ASP A 385 -37.53 5.70 30.94
N SER A 386 -36.52 6.17 30.18
CA SER A 386 -35.16 5.64 30.23
C SER A 386 -34.55 5.76 31.64
N ARG A 387 -34.16 4.60 32.19
CA ARG A 387 -33.37 4.50 33.42
C ARG A 387 -31.92 4.99 33.26
N TYR A 388 -31.50 5.36 32.05
CA TYR A 388 -30.15 5.80 31.69
C TYR A 388 -30.18 7.27 31.22
N PRO A 389 -29.20 8.11 31.61
CA PRO A 389 -29.23 9.55 31.34
C PRO A 389 -29.00 9.92 29.87
N VAL A 390 -29.51 11.10 29.48
CA VAL A 390 -29.56 11.68 28.12
C VAL A 390 -28.17 11.93 27.47
N VAL A 391 -27.07 11.61 28.15
CA VAL A 391 -25.67 11.76 27.68
C VAL A 391 -25.44 11.16 26.28
N ARG A 392 -26.17 10.11 25.92
CA ARG A 392 -26.08 9.45 24.60
C ARG A 392 -26.31 10.38 23.42
N ASP A 393 -27.12 11.43 23.57
CA ASP A 393 -27.51 12.35 22.50
C ASP A 393 -26.47 13.46 22.21
N LEU A 394 -25.57 13.78 23.14
CA LEU A 394 -24.58 14.85 22.96
C LEU A 394 -23.58 14.56 21.82
N GLY A 395 -23.23 13.29 21.59
CA GLY A 395 -22.23 12.92 20.60
C GLY A 395 -22.65 13.15 19.16
N TRP A 396 -23.88 12.78 18.79
CA TRP A 396 -24.38 13.03 17.44
C TRP A 396 -24.73 14.51 17.24
N LEU A 397 -25.19 15.20 18.30
CA LEU A 397 -25.41 16.65 18.29
C LEU A 397 -24.11 17.43 18.06
N GLN A 398 -23.01 17.06 18.73
CA GLN A 398 -21.70 17.68 18.51
C GLN A 398 -21.24 17.48 17.06
N ALA A 399 -21.33 16.26 16.54
CA ALA A 399 -20.93 15.96 15.16
C ALA A 399 -21.78 16.75 14.13
N MET A 400 -23.09 16.87 14.36
CA MET A 400 -23.96 17.71 13.52
C MET A 400 -23.48 19.17 13.52
N LEU A 401 -23.25 19.77 14.70
CA LEU A 401 -22.91 21.20 14.80
C LEU A 401 -21.52 21.54 14.25
N VAL A 402 -20.56 20.61 14.32
CA VAL A 402 -19.21 20.79 13.73
C VAL A 402 -19.24 20.78 12.19
N HIS A 403 -20.18 20.06 11.58
CA HIS A 403 -20.25 19.87 10.13
C HIS A 403 -21.35 20.69 9.43
N LEU A 404 -22.01 21.63 10.12
CA LEU A 404 -22.90 22.61 9.49
C LEU A 404 -22.12 23.88 9.12
N PRO A 405 -22.11 24.32 7.85
CA PRO A 405 -21.43 25.56 7.43
C PRO A 405 -22.12 26.81 8.00
N GLU A 406 -23.43 26.73 8.24
CA GLU A 406 -24.20 27.68 9.03
C GLU A 406 -25.19 26.89 9.89
N ILE A 407 -25.29 27.24 11.18
CA ILE A 407 -26.22 26.60 12.12
C ILE A 407 -27.50 27.45 12.18
N PRO A 408 -28.68 26.96 11.73
CA PRO A 408 -29.93 27.72 11.80
C PRO A 408 -30.36 28.01 13.24
N ASP A 409 -31.03 29.14 13.49
CA ASP A 409 -31.41 29.53 14.85
C ASP A 409 -32.35 28.54 15.55
N GLU A 410 -33.25 27.88 14.82
CA GLU A 410 -34.07 26.79 15.37
C GLU A 410 -33.21 25.60 15.84
N ALA A 411 -32.15 25.28 15.10
CA ALA A 411 -31.17 24.27 15.48
C ALA A 411 -30.34 24.73 16.70
N ARG A 412 -29.93 26.01 16.76
CA ARG A 412 -29.28 26.58 17.97
C ARG A 412 -30.20 26.49 19.18
N GLN A 413 -31.50 26.73 19.04
CA GLN A 413 -32.49 26.62 20.11
C GLN A 413 -32.70 25.15 20.56
N LYS A 414 -32.95 24.22 19.63
CA LYS A 414 -33.09 22.79 19.93
C LYS A 414 -31.80 22.20 20.53
N ALA A 415 -30.62 22.56 20.04
CA ALA A 415 -29.33 22.15 20.63
C ALA A 415 -29.19 22.62 22.09
N ARG A 416 -29.59 23.87 22.39
CA ARG A 416 -29.62 24.40 23.76
C ARG A 416 -30.60 23.62 24.65
N LEU A 417 -31.75 23.19 24.14
CA LEU A 417 -32.71 22.34 24.88
C LEU A 417 -32.12 20.95 25.20
N VAL A 418 -31.47 20.27 24.26
CA VAL A 418 -30.79 18.98 24.50
C VAL A 418 -29.70 19.13 25.57
N VAL A 419 -28.91 20.21 25.50
CA VAL A 419 -27.88 20.53 26.52
C VAL A 419 -28.52 20.83 27.89
N GLN A 420 -29.67 21.50 27.94
CA GLN A 420 -30.40 21.79 29.19
C GLN A 420 -30.96 20.51 29.83
N GLU A 421 -31.64 19.67 29.08
CA GLU A 421 -32.17 18.39 29.59
C GLU A 421 -31.06 17.40 29.96
N THR A 422 -29.92 17.39 29.23
CA THR A 422 -28.76 16.60 29.66
C THR A 422 -28.16 17.11 30.97
N ARG A 423 -28.04 18.43 31.15
CA ARG A 423 -27.62 19.04 32.43
C ARG A 423 -28.60 18.72 33.57
N ARG A 424 -29.91 18.70 33.29
CA ARG A 424 -30.97 18.31 34.23
C ARG A 424 -30.83 16.83 34.63
N ALA A 425 -30.71 15.93 33.66
CA ALA A 425 -30.53 14.49 33.90
C ALA A 425 -29.28 14.19 34.76
N LEU A 426 -28.13 14.78 34.41
CA LEU A 426 -26.90 14.67 35.21
C LEU A 426 -27.08 15.21 36.65
N SER A 427 -27.82 16.30 36.82
CA SER A 427 -28.11 16.90 38.14
C SER A 427 -29.07 16.07 38.98
N THR A 428 -30.07 15.42 38.37
CA THR A 428 -30.99 14.48 39.05
C THR A 428 -30.24 13.21 39.46
N TRP A 429 -29.42 12.66 38.56
CA TRP A 429 -28.63 11.47 38.81
C TRP A 429 -27.63 11.68 39.96
N SER A 430 -26.94 12.83 39.98
CA SER A 430 -26.06 13.27 41.08
C SER A 430 -26.76 13.58 42.41
N ARG A 431 -28.10 13.49 42.49
CA ARG A 431 -28.90 13.70 43.71
C ARG A 431 -29.69 12.47 44.15
N THR A 432 -29.63 11.37 43.39
CA THR A 432 -30.32 10.11 43.68
C THR A 432 -29.38 9.00 44.14
N HIS A 433 -28.06 9.21 44.03
CA HIS A 433 -27.02 8.25 44.40
C HIS A 433 -26.13 8.85 45.51
N ASP A 434 -26.52 8.65 46.77
CA ASP A 434 -25.70 9.00 47.96
C ASP A 434 -24.50 8.05 48.19
N TYR A 435 -24.38 6.99 47.37
CA TYR A 435 -23.23 6.11 47.34
C TYR A 435 -22.25 6.51 46.24
N SER A 436 -20.94 6.36 46.52
CA SER A 436 -19.85 6.75 45.62
C SER A 436 -20.06 6.19 44.20
N PRO A 437 -20.11 7.04 43.15
CA PRO A 437 -20.42 6.59 41.81
C PRO A 437 -19.32 5.67 41.26
N SER A 438 -19.72 4.67 40.47
CA SER A 438 -18.78 3.80 39.77
C SER A 438 -17.91 4.59 38.78
N HIS A 439 -16.70 4.09 38.52
CA HIS A 439 -15.72 4.74 37.64
C HIS A 439 -16.32 5.08 36.26
N SER A 440 -17.07 4.14 35.67
CA SER A 440 -17.75 4.34 34.38
C SER A 440 -18.73 5.52 34.39
N ALA A 441 -19.51 5.68 35.45
CA ALA A 441 -20.51 6.74 35.54
C ALA A 441 -19.91 8.12 35.87
N TRP A 442 -18.77 8.15 36.57
CA TRP A 442 -17.92 9.35 36.66
C TRP A 442 -17.33 9.73 35.30
N GLU A 443 -16.83 8.77 34.52
CA GLU A 443 -16.30 9.01 33.18
C GLU A 443 -17.35 9.50 32.20
N GLU A 444 -18.56 8.92 32.19
CA GLU A 444 -19.69 9.41 31.38
C GLU A 444 -20.04 10.85 31.75
N SER A 445 -20.09 11.17 33.04
CA SER A 445 -20.33 12.53 33.55
C SER A 445 -19.22 13.52 33.18
N ARG A 446 -17.97 13.06 33.06
CA ARG A 446 -16.84 13.87 32.56
C ARG A 446 -16.98 14.12 31.06
N ARG A 447 -17.16 13.07 30.25
CA ARG A 447 -17.35 13.16 28.79
C ARG A 447 -18.51 14.09 28.43
N ALA A 448 -19.65 13.97 29.12
CA ALA A 448 -20.81 14.83 28.89
C ALA A 448 -20.50 16.33 29.10
N LYS A 449 -19.73 16.67 30.13
CA LYS A 449 -19.30 18.05 30.42
C LYS A 449 -18.33 18.57 29.36
N GLU A 450 -17.40 17.72 28.90
CA GLU A 450 -16.45 18.05 27.83
C GLU A 450 -17.16 18.35 26.51
N GLN A 451 -18.11 17.49 26.09
CA GLN A 451 -18.90 17.71 24.87
C GLN A 451 -19.75 18.97 24.94
N ILE A 452 -20.38 19.25 26.08
CA ILE A 452 -21.12 20.52 26.31
C ILE A 452 -20.18 21.73 26.15
N ASN A 453 -18.94 21.63 26.65
CA ASN A 453 -17.95 22.71 26.53
C ASN A 453 -17.41 22.89 25.10
N THR A 454 -17.52 21.89 24.21
CA THR A 454 -17.23 22.05 22.78
C THR A 454 -18.44 22.54 21.98
N ILE A 455 -19.66 22.13 22.35
CA ILE A 455 -20.91 22.57 21.71
C ILE A 455 -21.18 24.06 21.95
N MET A 456 -20.91 24.57 23.17
CA MET A 456 -21.27 25.96 23.53
C MET A 456 -20.48 27.07 22.78
N PRO A 457 -19.18 26.92 22.47
CA PRO A 457 -18.43 27.91 21.67
C PRO A 457 -18.72 27.86 20.17
N LEU A 458 -19.21 26.75 19.61
CA LEU A 458 -19.54 26.63 18.18
C LEU A 458 -20.77 27.46 17.75
N VAL A 459 -21.23 28.37 18.61
CA VAL A 459 -22.23 29.39 18.30
C VAL A 459 -21.67 30.82 18.53
N THR A 460 -20.34 31.02 18.34
CA THR A 460 -19.51 32.27 18.50
C THR A 460 -18.12 32.21 17.74
N ASP A 461 -17.34 33.32 17.53
CA ASP A 461 -16.29 33.52 16.43
C ASP A 461 -14.77 33.96 16.75
N PRO A 462 -13.72 33.88 15.82
CA PRO A 462 -12.21 33.66 16.08
C PRO A 462 -11.00 34.37 15.22
N ALA A 463 -9.67 33.90 15.20
CA ALA A 463 -8.39 34.55 14.61
C ALA A 463 -7.00 33.72 14.27
N PRO A 464 -5.84 34.26 13.64
CA PRO A 464 -4.62 33.55 13.00
C PRO A 464 -3.04 33.99 13.25
N ALA A 465 -1.95 33.50 12.51
CA ALA A 465 -0.42 33.67 12.75
C ALA A 465 0.73 33.57 11.58
N LEU A 466 2.12 33.64 11.82
CA LEU A 466 3.39 33.84 10.90
C LEU A 466 4.85 33.35 11.45
N LEU A 467 6.19 33.39 10.98
CA LEU A 467 7.15 33.53 9.74
C LEU A 467 8.79 33.45 9.95
N GLY A 468 9.71 33.02 8.98
CA GLY A 468 11.16 33.53 8.64
C GLY A 468 12.61 32.82 8.86
N ARG A 469 13.72 32.94 7.97
CA ARG A 469 15.29 32.96 8.16
C ARG A 469 16.37 32.51 7.00
N ARG A 470 17.77 32.66 7.12
CA ARG A 470 18.95 32.30 6.13
C ARG A 470 20.49 32.20 6.66
N THR A 471 21.60 32.00 5.84
CA THR A 471 23.08 31.55 6.15
C THR A 471 24.37 32.14 5.35
N THR A 472 25.64 31.54 5.31
CA THR A 472 27.05 32.16 5.04
C THR A 472 28.21 31.47 4.12
N SER A 473 29.60 31.58 4.30
CA SER A 473 30.73 31.43 3.24
C SER A 473 32.27 30.94 3.50
N LEU A 474 33.31 31.09 2.56
CA LEU A 474 34.70 30.39 2.41
C LEU A 474 36.03 31.13 1.86
N GLY A 475 37.23 30.41 1.86
CA GLY A 475 38.72 30.73 1.70
C GLY A 475 39.57 30.86 0.35
N ALA A 476 40.67 30.06 0.07
CA ALA A 476 41.81 30.33 -0.91
C ALA A 476 42.48 29.12 -1.71
N PRO A 477 43.02 29.25 -2.97
CA PRO A 477 42.82 28.24 -4.06
C PRO A 477 43.86 27.13 -4.30
N GLN A 478 45.15 27.45 -4.50
CA GLN A 478 46.15 26.41 -4.82
C GLN A 478 46.35 25.39 -3.68
N ASP A 479 45.89 25.73 -2.48
CA ASP A 479 45.91 24.94 -1.25
C ASP A 479 44.54 24.26 -0.96
N VAL A 480 43.70 24.10 -2.00
CA VAL A 480 42.34 23.51 -1.94
C VAL A 480 42.24 22.34 -2.93
N GLY A 481 42.78 21.20 -2.51
CA GLY A 481 42.59 19.92 -3.20
C GLY A 481 41.20 19.30 -2.93
N PHE A 482 40.82 18.32 -3.77
CA PHE A 482 39.44 17.84 -3.94
C PHE A 482 38.64 17.55 -2.65
N LYS A 483 39.27 16.99 -1.61
CA LYS A 483 38.60 16.66 -0.34
C LYS A 483 38.03 17.90 0.35
N LYS A 484 38.79 19.00 0.38
CA LYS A 484 38.41 20.26 1.02
C LYS A 484 37.26 20.98 0.29
N LEU A 485 37.01 20.64 -0.98
CA LEU A 485 35.83 21.05 -1.76
C LEU A 485 34.63 20.12 -1.57
N ALA A 486 34.86 18.85 -1.21
CA ALA A 486 33.80 17.90 -0.88
C ALA A 486 33.15 18.24 0.47
N ASP A 487 33.94 18.62 1.47
CA ASP A 487 33.44 18.95 2.83
C ASP A 487 32.64 20.27 2.91
N ALA A 488 32.65 21.09 1.85
CA ALA A 488 32.09 22.44 1.84
C ALA A 488 30.62 22.54 1.36
N ASP A 489 29.93 23.60 1.81
CA ASP A 489 28.60 23.98 1.36
C ASP A 489 28.60 24.50 -0.09
N GLU A 490 27.52 24.20 -0.82
CA GLU A 490 27.48 24.28 -2.30
C GLU A 490 27.42 25.71 -2.84
N ASP A 491 26.53 26.55 -2.29
CA ASP A 491 26.48 28.00 -2.56
C ASP A 491 27.87 28.63 -2.43
N VAL A 492 28.68 28.07 -1.53
CA VAL A 492 30.01 28.54 -1.24
C VAL A 492 31.05 27.98 -2.20
N VAL A 493 30.96 26.72 -2.63
CA VAL A 493 31.82 26.18 -3.71
C VAL A 493 31.56 26.91 -5.03
N VAL A 494 30.30 27.24 -5.36
CA VAL A 494 29.95 28.10 -6.51
C VAL A 494 30.65 29.45 -6.39
N ALA A 495 30.37 30.19 -5.31
CA ALA A 495 31.00 31.48 -5.02
C ALA A 495 32.52 31.39 -4.77
N TYR A 496 33.11 30.19 -4.83
CA TYR A 496 34.53 29.95 -4.70
C TYR A 496 35.20 29.74 -6.07
N LEU A 497 34.60 28.93 -6.94
CA LEU A 497 35.07 28.71 -8.31
C LEU A 497 34.96 29.99 -9.14
N ASP A 498 33.86 30.73 -9.03
CA ASP A 498 33.62 31.93 -9.86
C ASP A 498 34.66 33.04 -9.57
N ARG A 499 35.13 33.13 -8.31
CA ARG A 499 36.24 34.03 -7.89
C ARG A 499 37.61 33.65 -8.47
N HIS A 500 37.77 32.45 -9.02
CA HIS A 500 39.03 31.92 -9.54
C HIS A 500 38.86 31.37 -10.97
N THR A 501 37.99 32.01 -11.75
CA THR A 501 37.73 31.71 -13.16
C THR A 501 39.03 31.63 -13.96
N GLY A 502 39.19 30.58 -14.78
CA GLY A 502 40.39 30.31 -15.58
C GLY A 502 41.48 29.49 -14.88
N ASN A 503 41.27 29.03 -13.64
CA ASN A 503 42.16 28.08 -12.96
C ASN A 503 41.70 26.64 -13.20
N ASP A 504 42.12 26.07 -14.34
CA ASP A 504 41.79 24.69 -14.75
C ASP A 504 42.15 23.65 -13.68
N THR A 505 43.31 23.77 -13.02
CA THR A 505 43.74 22.85 -11.94
C THR A 505 42.76 22.86 -10.75
N LEU A 506 42.19 24.01 -10.40
CA LEU A 506 41.16 24.10 -9.36
C LEU A 506 39.83 23.47 -9.83
N VAL A 507 39.51 23.58 -11.13
CA VAL A 507 38.34 22.92 -11.72
C VAL A 507 38.52 21.40 -11.73
N GLU A 508 39.69 20.86 -12.09
CA GLU A 508 40.00 19.43 -11.98
C GLU A 508 39.81 18.91 -10.55
N GLU A 509 40.34 19.61 -9.54
CA GLU A 509 40.17 19.23 -8.13
C GLU A 509 38.70 19.36 -7.67
N ALA A 510 37.93 20.31 -8.22
CA ALA A 510 36.51 20.40 -7.98
C ALA A 510 35.72 19.22 -8.61
N LEU A 511 36.08 18.79 -9.82
CA LEU A 511 35.52 17.59 -10.46
C LEU A 511 35.82 16.32 -9.65
N LEU A 512 37.07 16.15 -9.20
CA LEU A 512 37.49 15.05 -8.33
C LEU A 512 36.75 15.06 -6.97
N SER A 513 36.22 16.21 -6.52
CA SER A 513 35.47 16.29 -5.26
C SER A 513 34.16 15.49 -5.29
N PHE A 514 33.50 15.37 -6.45
CA PHE A 514 32.26 14.61 -6.60
C PHE A 514 32.47 13.11 -6.37
N ALA A 515 33.65 12.57 -6.68
CA ALA A 515 33.96 11.18 -6.37
C ALA A 515 34.06 10.90 -4.84
N THR A 516 34.22 11.95 -4.03
CA THR A 516 34.21 11.88 -2.56
C THR A 516 32.83 12.21 -1.96
N ARG A 517 32.11 13.18 -2.54
CA ARG A 517 30.74 13.55 -2.17
C ARG A 517 29.88 13.67 -3.41
N SER A 518 29.16 12.59 -3.72
CA SER A 518 28.34 12.45 -4.94
C SER A 518 27.02 13.23 -4.90
N TYR A 519 26.49 13.56 -3.72
CA TYR A 519 25.26 14.34 -3.59
C TYR A 519 25.53 15.83 -3.32
N ARG A 520 25.01 16.66 -4.22
CA ARG A 520 24.87 18.11 -4.13
C ARG A 520 23.44 18.48 -4.59
N LYS A 521 22.82 19.47 -3.96
CA LYS A 521 21.45 19.97 -4.22
C LYS A 521 21.34 20.91 -5.42
N SER A 522 22.35 21.74 -5.68
CA SER A 522 22.28 22.84 -6.66
C SER A 522 23.48 22.91 -7.61
N LEU A 523 24.66 22.39 -7.22
CA LEU A 523 25.85 22.37 -8.06
C LEU A 523 26.07 21.00 -8.70
N THR A 524 25.91 20.88 -10.02
CA THR A 524 26.13 19.61 -10.76
C THR A 524 27.61 19.44 -11.17
N PHE A 525 27.95 18.23 -11.63
CA PHE A 525 29.28 17.93 -12.18
C PHE A 525 29.56 18.68 -13.48
N ASP A 526 28.58 18.72 -14.40
CA ASP A 526 28.75 19.38 -15.70
C ASP A 526 28.81 20.92 -15.56
N ASP A 527 28.17 21.53 -14.54
CA ASP A 527 28.36 22.95 -14.20
C ASP A 527 29.82 23.28 -13.86
N VAL A 528 30.50 22.38 -13.15
CA VAL A 528 31.93 22.54 -12.83
C VAL A 528 32.77 22.28 -14.07
N LEU A 529 32.44 21.25 -14.85
CA LEU A 529 33.17 20.86 -16.06
C LEU A 529 33.15 21.96 -17.14
N ALA A 530 32.03 22.68 -17.27
CA ALA A 530 31.88 23.80 -18.20
C ALA A 530 32.76 25.02 -17.85
N ARG A 531 33.38 25.06 -16.67
CA ARG A 531 34.36 26.09 -16.28
C ARG A 531 35.81 25.77 -16.71
N HIS A 532 36.07 24.57 -17.24
CA HIS A 532 37.39 24.15 -17.71
C HIS A 532 37.66 24.61 -19.16
N SER A 533 38.89 24.99 -19.50
CA SER A 533 39.24 25.49 -20.85
C SER A 533 39.10 24.43 -21.96
N ALA A 534 39.38 23.17 -21.64
CA ALA A 534 39.27 22.02 -22.54
C ALA A 534 38.49 20.85 -21.88
N PRO A 535 37.14 20.90 -21.80
CA PRO A 535 36.35 19.98 -20.97
C PRO A 535 36.50 18.49 -21.31
N GLN A 536 36.38 18.14 -22.60
CA GLN A 536 36.43 16.74 -23.04
C GLN A 536 37.81 16.11 -22.81
N GLN A 537 38.88 16.87 -23.08
CA GLN A 537 40.25 16.42 -22.88
C GLN A 537 40.54 16.19 -21.38
N ALA A 538 40.05 17.07 -20.50
CA ALA A 538 40.21 16.91 -19.06
C ALA A 538 39.60 15.60 -18.54
N LEU A 539 38.41 15.21 -19.02
CA LEU A 539 37.80 13.93 -18.62
C LEU A 539 38.62 12.72 -19.05
N LEU A 540 39.18 12.76 -20.27
CA LEU A 540 40.07 11.72 -20.79
C LEU A 540 41.35 11.64 -19.95
N ASP A 541 42.04 12.76 -19.72
CA ASP A 541 43.31 12.79 -18.97
C ASP A 541 43.15 12.45 -17.49
N LEU A 542 42.08 12.92 -16.83
CA LEU A 542 41.77 12.55 -15.44
C LEU A 542 41.44 11.06 -15.31
N THR A 543 40.73 10.48 -16.29
CA THR A 543 40.41 9.04 -16.28
C THR A 543 41.63 8.18 -16.63
N LEU A 544 42.43 8.59 -17.63
CA LEU A 544 43.68 7.95 -18.04
C LEU A 544 44.69 7.85 -16.87
N HIS A 545 44.72 8.88 -16.02
CA HIS A 545 45.62 9.02 -14.86
C HIS A 545 44.92 8.83 -13.50
N LEU A 546 43.71 8.27 -13.46
CA LEU A 546 42.84 8.22 -12.26
C LEU A 546 43.56 7.67 -11.02
N ARG A 547 44.32 6.58 -11.18
CA ARG A 547 45.13 5.93 -10.14
C ARG A 547 46.14 6.88 -9.47
N ARG A 548 46.66 7.86 -10.22
CA ARG A 548 47.66 8.85 -9.76
C ARG A 548 47.00 10.07 -9.11
N ARG A 549 45.88 10.56 -9.67
CA ARG A 549 45.14 11.75 -9.17
C ARG A 549 44.26 11.42 -7.97
N LEU A 550 43.27 10.54 -8.14
CA LEU A 550 42.24 10.24 -7.14
C LEU A 550 42.72 9.22 -6.07
N GLY A 551 43.71 8.39 -6.43
CA GLY A 551 44.37 7.45 -5.51
C GLY A 551 43.77 6.03 -5.53
N GLY A 552 44.15 5.23 -4.54
CA GLY A 552 43.96 3.77 -4.55
C GLY A 552 42.60 3.23 -4.08
N GLY A 553 41.69 4.07 -3.60
CA GLY A 553 40.45 3.64 -2.94
C GLY A 553 39.42 3.02 -3.89
N PRO A 554 38.82 1.85 -3.58
CA PRO A 554 37.87 1.20 -4.48
C PRO A 554 36.56 1.99 -4.61
N ASP A 555 36.11 2.66 -3.54
CA ASP A 555 34.87 3.44 -3.56
C ASP A 555 35.02 4.73 -4.36
N LEU A 556 36.12 5.46 -4.21
CA LEU A 556 36.43 6.63 -5.05
C LEU A 556 36.48 6.26 -6.54
N ARG A 557 37.07 5.09 -6.86
CA ARG A 557 37.11 4.56 -8.22
C ARG A 557 35.71 4.17 -8.72
N ARG A 558 34.84 3.62 -7.88
CA ARG A 558 33.42 3.36 -8.21
C ARG A 558 32.69 4.67 -8.49
N SER A 559 32.75 5.65 -7.57
CA SER A 559 32.11 6.96 -7.72
C SER A 559 32.53 7.67 -9.01
N TRP A 560 33.82 7.68 -9.35
CA TRP A 560 34.28 8.29 -10.61
C TRP A 560 33.66 7.61 -11.84
N VAL A 561 33.63 6.28 -11.87
CA VAL A 561 33.01 5.52 -12.97
C VAL A 561 31.50 5.77 -13.05
N GLU A 562 30.80 5.80 -11.92
CA GLU A 562 29.37 6.14 -11.86
C GLU A 562 29.10 7.56 -12.38
N ILE A 563 29.94 8.54 -12.03
CA ILE A 563 29.85 9.92 -12.53
C ILE A 563 30.12 9.98 -14.05
N MET A 564 31.15 9.28 -14.56
CA MET A 564 31.45 9.27 -16.00
C MET A 564 30.32 8.64 -16.84
N LEU A 565 29.64 7.63 -16.30
CA LEU A 565 28.56 6.90 -16.97
C LEU A 565 27.20 7.60 -16.87
N ALA A 566 26.95 8.37 -15.79
CA ALA A 566 25.71 9.12 -15.60
C ALA A 566 25.55 10.35 -16.53
N ARG A 567 26.59 10.69 -17.33
CA ARG A 567 26.55 11.81 -18.29
C ARG A 567 25.74 11.41 -19.54
N PRO A 568 24.97 12.33 -20.16
CA PRO A 568 24.12 12.01 -21.32
C PRO A 568 24.87 11.40 -22.51
N GLU A 569 26.13 11.81 -22.69
CA GLU A 569 27.05 11.28 -23.69
C GLU A 569 28.33 10.81 -22.98
N CYS A 570 28.53 9.49 -22.95
CA CYS A 570 29.76 8.84 -22.50
C CYS A 570 30.47 8.24 -23.74
N PRO A 571 31.43 8.95 -24.34
CA PRO A 571 32.02 8.53 -25.62
C PRO A 571 32.88 7.28 -25.48
N THR A 572 33.02 6.51 -26.57
CA THR A 572 33.72 5.22 -26.60
C THR A 572 35.17 5.32 -26.12
N GLU A 573 35.85 6.43 -26.40
CA GLU A 573 37.20 6.73 -25.92
C GLU A 573 37.25 6.82 -24.39
N LEU A 574 36.24 7.40 -23.76
CA LEU A 574 36.13 7.50 -22.30
C LEU A 574 35.76 6.13 -21.70
N LEU A 575 34.77 5.42 -22.29
CA LEU A 575 34.38 4.07 -21.88
C LEU A 575 35.57 3.10 -21.89
N ARG A 576 36.40 3.15 -22.93
CA ARG A 576 37.61 2.32 -23.06
C ARG A 576 38.62 2.56 -21.95
N LEU A 577 38.71 3.78 -21.41
CA LEU A 577 39.62 4.15 -20.33
C LEU A 577 39.12 3.80 -18.91
N LEU A 578 37.83 3.48 -18.74
CA LEU A 578 37.27 3.15 -17.43
C LEU A 578 37.89 1.86 -16.85
N PRO A 579 38.18 1.80 -15.54
CA PRO A 579 38.64 0.56 -14.89
C PRO A 579 37.59 -0.56 -15.01
N ALA A 580 37.95 -1.64 -15.70
CA ALA A 580 37.02 -2.65 -16.23
C ALA A 580 36.06 -3.21 -15.18
N TRP A 581 36.57 -3.72 -14.05
CA TRP A 581 35.73 -4.27 -12.98
C TRP A 581 34.75 -3.24 -12.40
N SER A 582 35.17 -1.98 -12.25
CA SER A 582 34.29 -0.91 -11.78
C SER A 582 33.25 -0.51 -12.83
N ALA A 583 33.56 -0.58 -14.13
CA ALA A 583 32.59 -0.36 -15.20
C ALA A 583 31.55 -1.50 -15.28
N LEU A 584 31.98 -2.76 -15.18
CA LEU A 584 31.08 -3.93 -15.19
C LEU A 584 30.19 -4.03 -13.94
N LYS A 585 30.56 -3.39 -12.82
CA LYS A 585 29.73 -3.26 -11.60
C LYS A 585 29.11 -1.86 -11.44
N ALA A 586 29.22 -0.96 -12.41
CA ALA A 586 28.55 0.34 -12.37
C ALA A 586 27.07 0.20 -12.66
N ARG A 587 26.22 0.79 -11.82
CA ARG A 587 24.76 0.59 -11.88
C ARG A 587 24.10 1.28 -13.07
N GLY A 588 23.11 0.62 -13.66
CA GLY A 588 22.13 1.22 -14.57
C GLY A 588 20.97 1.87 -13.81
N GLN A 589 19.87 2.12 -14.52
CA GLN A 589 18.65 2.71 -13.95
C GLN A 589 17.96 1.81 -12.90
N ARG A 590 18.29 0.51 -12.86
CA ARG A 590 17.91 -0.41 -11.78
C ARG A 590 19.17 -0.81 -11.00
N TYR A 591 19.07 -0.84 -9.66
CA TYR A 591 20.18 -1.03 -8.71
C TYR A 591 21.05 -2.29 -8.90
N ASP A 592 20.54 -3.21 -9.71
CA ASP A 592 20.86 -4.62 -9.88
C ASP A 592 21.21 -4.94 -11.35
N THR A 593 21.27 -3.90 -12.20
CA THR A 593 21.71 -3.99 -13.60
C THR A 593 23.01 -3.21 -13.80
N THR A 594 23.91 -3.71 -14.64
CA THR A 594 25.06 -2.92 -15.10
C THR A 594 24.62 -1.84 -16.09
N HIS A 595 25.34 -0.71 -16.12
CA HIS A 595 25.05 0.45 -16.96
C HIS A 595 24.92 0.10 -18.46
N PRO A 596 23.82 0.50 -19.15
CA PRO A 596 23.55 0.08 -20.53
C PRO A 596 24.67 0.37 -21.53
N ALA A 597 25.35 1.53 -21.44
CA ALA A 597 26.44 1.88 -22.34
C ALA A 597 27.65 0.91 -22.23
N VAL A 598 27.92 0.37 -21.04
CA VAL A 598 28.99 -0.63 -20.83
C VAL A 598 28.58 -1.97 -21.42
N ALA A 599 27.33 -2.39 -21.20
CA ALA A 599 26.80 -3.64 -21.75
C ALA A 599 26.74 -3.63 -23.29
N ALA A 600 26.28 -2.52 -23.88
CA ALA A 600 26.26 -2.32 -25.33
C ALA A 600 27.69 -2.37 -25.91
N TYR A 601 28.62 -1.60 -25.35
CA TYR A 601 30.01 -1.54 -25.85
C TYR A 601 30.73 -2.90 -25.78
N VAL A 602 30.60 -3.65 -24.67
CA VAL A 602 31.17 -5.00 -24.57
C VAL A 602 30.55 -5.95 -25.59
N THR A 603 29.23 -5.88 -25.79
CA THR A 603 28.52 -6.74 -26.74
C THR A 603 28.89 -6.43 -28.20
N GLU A 604 29.06 -5.15 -28.55
CA GLU A 604 29.48 -4.70 -29.88
C GLU A 604 30.89 -5.16 -30.25
N VAL A 605 31.81 -5.15 -29.28
CA VAL A 605 33.21 -5.56 -29.49
C VAL A 605 33.36 -7.08 -29.53
N LEU A 606 32.75 -7.82 -28.60
CA LEU A 606 32.87 -9.28 -28.53
C LEU A 606 31.99 -10.02 -29.56
N ARG A 607 30.85 -9.43 -29.96
CA ARG A 607 29.88 -9.99 -30.92
C ARG A 607 29.44 -11.40 -30.53
N ASP A 608 29.10 -12.25 -31.49
CA ASP A 608 28.73 -13.66 -31.26
C ASP A 608 29.94 -14.61 -31.07
N SER A 609 31.14 -14.08 -30.76
CA SER A 609 32.36 -14.87 -30.67
C SER A 609 32.52 -15.54 -29.30
N ASP A 610 32.07 -16.80 -29.18
CA ASP A 610 32.25 -17.64 -27.99
C ASP A 610 33.68 -17.57 -27.41
N ALA A 611 34.69 -17.63 -28.28
CA ALA A 611 36.09 -17.61 -27.87
C ALA A 611 36.54 -16.25 -27.30
N ALA A 612 35.98 -15.14 -27.79
CA ALA A 612 36.26 -13.81 -27.24
C ALA A 612 35.53 -13.61 -25.90
N TRP A 613 34.28 -14.05 -25.80
CA TRP A 613 33.50 -14.04 -24.56
C TRP A 613 34.14 -14.89 -23.44
N GLN A 614 34.58 -16.11 -23.76
CA GLN A 614 35.30 -16.98 -22.81
C GLN A 614 36.64 -16.36 -22.37
N ARG A 615 37.41 -15.75 -23.29
CA ARG A 615 38.63 -15.02 -22.93
C ARG A 615 38.35 -13.81 -22.04
N PHE A 616 37.34 -13.01 -22.36
CA PHE A 616 37.00 -11.82 -21.58
C PHE A 616 36.54 -12.16 -20.16
N ALA A 617 35.78 -13.24 -19.97
CA ALA A 617 35.48 -13.78 -18.64
C ALA A 617 36.76 -14.21 -17.90
N ALA A 618 37.67 -14.92 -18.58
CA ALA A 618 38.96 -15.37 -18.06
C ALA A 618 40.03 -14.24 -17.88
N SER A 619 39.64 -12.97 -17.97
CA SER A 619 40.56 -11.84 -17.87
C SER A 619 40.96 -11.53 -16.41
N PRO A 620 42.18 -10.99 -16.16
CA PRO A 620 42.72 -10.80 -14.81
C PRO A 620 42.15 -9.58 -14.06
N MET A 621 40.95 -9.12 -14.41
CA MET A 621 40.28 -8.00 -13.73
C MET A 621 39.78 -8.40 -12.34
N SER A 622 39.82 -7.45 -11.40
CA SER A 622 39.47 -7.73 -9.99
C SER A 622 38.92 -6.50 -9.28
N TYR A 623 38.27 -6.70 -8.13
CA TYR A 623 37.81 -5.58 -7.28
C TYR A 623 38.97 -4.79 -6.64
N ALA A 624 40.06 -5.48 -6.28
CA ALA A 624 41.19 -4.95 -5.53
C ALA A 624 42.54 -5.43 -6.07
N GLY A 625 43.63 -4.77 -5.67
CA GLY A 625 44.98 -5.06 -6.14
C GLY A 625 45.28 -4.48 -7.53
N PRO A 626 46.30 -4.98 -8.26
CA PRO A 626 46.67 -4.49 -9.59
C PRO A 626 45.56 -4.67 -10.63
N GLY A 627 44.81 -5.78 -10.57
CA GLY A 627 43.74 -6.10 -11.52
C GLY A 627 42.53 -5.14 -11.47
N ALA A 628 42.44 -4.32 -10.43
CA ALA A 628 41.41 -3.28 -10.28
C ALA A 628 41.67 -2.01 -11.10
N TRP A 629 42.74 -2.00 -11.90
CA TRP A 629 43.16 -0.87 -12.72
C TRP A 629 43.28 -1.18 -14.21
N TYR A 630 43.05 -2.43 -14.63
CA TYR A 630 42.92 -2.74 -16.07
C TYR A 630 41.79 -1.92 -16.69
N ARG A 631 42.03 -1.38 -17.88
CA ARG A 631 41.05 -0.58 -18.62
C ARG A 631 40.13 -1.49 -19.42
N LEU A 632 38.89 -1.06 -19.64
CA LEU A 632 37.89 -1.86 -20.35
C LEU A 632 38.29 -2.13 -21.80
N GLY A 633 38.85 -1.13 -22.51
CA GLY A 633 39.31 -1.29 -23.89
C GLY A 633 40.43 -2.32 -24.01
N ASP A 634 41.52 -2.12 -23.26
CA ASP A 634 42.72 -2.97 -23.29
C ASP A 634 42.40 -4.47 -23.10
N LEU A 635 41.42 -4.81 -22.24
CA LEU A 635 40.99 -6.20 -22.01
C LEU A 635 40.07 -6.75 -23.12
N LEU A 636 39.19 -5.93 -23.70
CA LEU A 636 38.31 -6.35 -24.78
C LEU A 636 39.11 -6.61 -26.07
N ASP A 637 40.02 -5.71 -26.42
CA ASP A 637 40.91 -5.86 -27.58
C ASP A 637 41.70 -7.16 -27.47
N THR A 638 42.35 -7.40 -26.31
CA THR A 638 43.09 -8.64 -26.02
C THR A 638 42.22 -9.89 -26.11
N ALA A 639 40.96 -9.82 -25.64
CA ALA A 639 40.04 -10.95 -25.69
C ALA A 639 39.60 -11.32 -27.12
N VAL A 640 39.44 -10.31 -28.00
CA VAL A 640 39.13 -10.49 -29.43
C VAL A 640 40.35 -11.02 -30.20
N GLU A 641 41.52 -10.41 -30.02
CA GLU A 641 42.77 -10.82 -30.70
C GLU A 641 43.29 -12.19 -30.21
N GLY A 642 43.02 -12.54 -28.95
CA GLY A 642 43.58 -13.73 -28.31
C GLY A 642 45.05 -13.59 -27.91
N THR A 643 45.53 -12.34 -27.76
CA THR A 643 46.88 -11.97 -27.34
C THR A 643 47.09 -12.13 -25.82
N ALA A 644 48.30 -11.83 -25.33
CA ALA A 644 48.61 -11.93 -23.89
C ALA A 644 48.07 -10.72 -23.11
N TRP A 645 47.57 -10.95 -21.90
CA TRP A 645 46.99 -9.88 -21.06
C TRP A 645 47.94 -8.69 -20.84
N PRO A 646 47.44 -7.44 -20.92
CA PRO A 646 48.24 -6.24 -20.76
C PRO A 646 48.78 -6.10 -19.33
N THR A 647 49.72 -5.18 -19.10
CA THR A 647 50.16 -4.80 -17.76
C THR A 647 49.24 -3.71 -17.18
N PRO A 648 48.93 -3.74 -15.87
CA PRO A 648 48.02 -2.76 -15.28
C PRO A 648 48.71 -1.37 -15.18
N PRO A 649 47.96 -0.26 -15.35
CA PRO A 649 48.53 1.10 -15.32
C PRO A 649 49.36 1.36 -14.06
N PRO A 650 50.53 2.03 -14.17
CA PRO A 650 51.49 2.14 -13.08
C PRO A 650 50.94 2.83 -11.83
N GLY A 651 51.48 2.46 -10.68
CA GLY A 651 51.23 3.13 -9.40
C GLY A 651 51.86 4.53 -9.32
N ARG A 652 51.81 5.10 -8.11
CA ARG A 652 52.83 6.05 -7.65
C ARG A 652 54.06 5.27 -7.19
#